data_AF-A0A8J4PLP9-F1
#
_entry.id   AF-A0A8J4PLP9-F1
#
_cell.length_a   1.000
_cell.length_b   1.000
_cell.length_c   1.000
_cell.angle_alpha   90.00
_cell.angle_beta   90.00
_cell.angle_gamma   90.00
#
_symmetry.space_group_name_H-M   'P 1'
#
loop_
_entity.id
_entity.type
_entity.pdbx_description
1 polymer ?
#
loop_
_entity_poly.entity_id
_entity_poly.type
_entity_poly.pdbx_seq_one_letter_code
_entity_poly.pdbx_strand_id
1 'polypeptide(L)'
;MNLLFNQVYFNSFIKKQILDHLVHSINYKTINYKYCFDVAWLIRNENYGLLASKLHHHEYLYLDKYRIKDLFKIKDKKLFIQCFEKFRVYYDNHGGIVCGHYQDTEANVNNVQSSVLEFAVEHDNDDAFMYLFDRQYQFTGSLLLELLCTKGKLDLIRYIATSMKEIPNQYVSVECFLKAVKCQDKELVALLFQLFGEFFSSQSLENREKILIESLDYGGLEIFNLVQKYFQESIFLFSLRKGLIYNKTMLWTLYLCTLKSYKTFTYLLDHFDLSFTQIEQEPDFFISPHIVASSFGDSLVVKHMLETNKSLQQDIDPMCFNALVEAHFEMYSMIKTHYNSPLVPLPRFFKIGCMKEKSLTCENVKYLVETLKADISREDLERSGPFEVFKYLFLHHQNIKSGLESNGLNDYTFVNSVIDRAYKQSNIDYIVLLHKQGVSLKENHVWSRDLELFGNLDKRVAQHFLKTLISICPPSVDDLETLVKALEYFCRHSDNVNIIKLLYGQVIAISGDSDTDTRPSLSHAAQGGRFQTLLFLFNKNLKPNNYYELLEAAARGGSITVMKYIFEKYAFHLSNIQSHPKILENAIMYNHLNCVEYLVPLYPKLDNLSYQVLRNINDTGNLMMAKFLFESMRFNKKIITVLNLCLQKFDK
;
A
#
# COMPACT_ATOMS: atom_id res chain seq x y z
N MET A 1 -2.78 29.89 -29.51
CA MET A 1 -2.32 30.02 -28.12
C MET A 1 -3.27 29.34 -27.13
N ASN A 2 -4.51 29.83 -26.88
CA ASN A 2 -5.47 29.15 -26.00
C ASN A 2 -5.77 27.69 -26.40
N LEU A 3 -5.91 27.41 -27.71
CA LEU A 3 -6.08 26.06 -28.25
C LEU A 3 -4.86 25.15 -28.04
N LEU A 4 -3.64 25.69 -28.19
CA LEU A 4 -2.38 25.00 -27.91
C LEU A 4 -2.21 24.74 -26.41
N PHE A 5 -2.57 25.69 -25.56
CA PHE A 5 -2.54 25.55 -24.11
C PHE A 5 -3.53 24.49 -23.59
N ASN A 6 -4.72 24.41 -24.20
CA ASN A 6 -5.75 23.45 -23.83
C ASN A 6 -5.51 22.03 -24.38
N GLN A 7 -4.59 21.83 -25.33
CA GLN A 7 -4.23 20.50 -25.83
C GLN A 7 -3.05 19.85 -25.05
N VAL A 8 -2.26 20.63 -24.31
CA VAL A 8 -1.10 20.15 -23.53
C VAL A 8 -1.50 19.66 -22.12
N TYR A 9 -2.69 19.06 -21.98
CA TYR A 9 -3.35 18.82 -20.68
C TYR A 9 -2.65 17.84 -19.71
N PHE A 10 -1.54 17.19 -20.10
CA PHE A 10 -0.99 16.07 -19.32
C PHE A 10 0.41 16.28 -18.71
N ASN A 11 1.11 17.39 -18.98
CA ASN A 11 2.46 17.58 -18.41
C ASN A 11 2.61 18.95 -17.72
N SER A 12 2.55 18.93 -16.38
CA SER A 12 2.69 20.11 -15.51
C SER A 12 4.05 20.80 -15.63
N PHE A 13 5.12 20.06 -15.94
CA PHE A 13 6.47 20.57 -16.07
C PHE A 13 6.65 21.40 -17.35
N ILE A 14 6.18 20.88 -18.50
CA ILE A 14 6.25 21.60 -19.78
C ILE A 14 5.40 22.88 -19.72
N LYS A 15 4.23 22.82 -19.05
CA LYS A 15 3.38 23.98 -18.83
C LYS A 15 4.11 25.08 -18.05
N LYS A 16 4.84 24.72 -16.98
CA LYS A 16 5.62 25.67 -16.18
C LYS A 16 6.72 26.34 -17.01
N GLN A 17 7.53 25.56 -17.75
CA GLN A 17 8.61 26.11 -18.57
C GLN A 17 8.14 27.07 -19.67
N ILE A 18 7.05 26.73 -20.37
CA ILE A 18 6.45 27.62 -21.38
C ILE A 18 5.96 28.92 -20.71
N LEU A 19 5.41 28.82 -19.50
CA LEU A 19 4.93 29.99 -18.77
C LEU A 19 6.05 30.89 -18.28
N ASP A 20 7.08 30.33 -17.63
CA ASP A 20 8.22 31.11 -17.14
C ASP A 20 8.83 31.90 -18.30
N HIS A 21 8.88 31.28 -19.48
CA HIS A 21 9.38 31.92 -20.69
C HIS A 21 8.42 32.99 -21.24
N LEU A 22 7.10 32.76 -21.26
CA LEU A 22 6.09 33.74 -21.70
C LEU A 22 5.98 34.94 -20.76
N VAL A 23 6.06 34.72 -19.45
CA VAL A 23 6.03 35.76 -18.43
C VAL A 23 7.27 36.65 -18.51
N HIS A 24 8.43 36.09 -18.84
CA HIS A 24 9.64 36.88 -19.08
C HIS A 24 9.65 37.63 -20.42
N SER A 25 8.97 37.12 -21.45
CA SER A 25 9.08 37.64 -22.83
C SER A 25 7.95 38.59 -23.24
N ILE A 26 6.78 38.50 -22.61
CA ILE A 26 5.62 39.34 -22.94
C ILE A 26 5.37 40.30 -21.78
N ASN A 27 5.51 41.60 -22.05
CA ASN A 27 5.20 42.65 -21.08
C ASN A 27 3.79 42.43 -20.49
N TYR A 28 3.68 42.44 -19.16
CA TYR A 28 2.50 41.95 -18.40
C TYR A 28 1.15 42.55 -18.82
N LYS A 29 1.13 43.66 -19.57
CA LYS A 29 -0.10 44.35 -19.99
C LYS A 29 -0.86 43.71 -21.16
N THR A 30 -0.26 42.78 -21.92
CA THR A 30 -0.83 42.33 -23.21
C THR A 30 -1.53 40.97 -23.21
N ILE A 31 -1.50 40.20 -22.12
CA ILE A 31 -2.18 38.89 -22.06
C ILE A 31 -3.63 39.10 -21.61
N ASN A 32 -4.60 38.78 -22.46
CA ASN A 32 -6.02 38.85 -22.10
C ASN A 32 -6.37 37.74 -21.08
N TYR A 33 -6.39 38.10 -19.80
CA TYR A 33 -6.45 37.19 -18.64
C TYR A 33 -7.78 36.45 -18.45
N LYS A 34 -8.81 36.81 -19.24
CA LYS A 34 -10.19 36.37 -19.08
C LYS A 34 -10.38 34.84 -19.19
N TYR A 35 -9.43 34.09 -19.77
CA TYR A 35 -9.61 32.65 -20.03
C TYR A 35 -8.39 31.73 -19.77
N CYS A 36 -7.22 32.26 -19.40
CA CYS A 36 -6.00 31.45 -19.47
C CYS A 36 -5.62 30.72 -18.17
N PHE A 37 -5.99 31.23 -16.99
CA PHE A 37 -5.51 30.69 -15.72
C PHE A 37 -6.61 30.58 -14.67
N ASP A 38 -6.87 29.33 -14.29
CA ASP A 38 -7.62 28.94 -13.11
C ASP A 38 -6.92 29.45 -11.85
N VAL A 39 -7.67 30.06 -10.94
CA VAL A 39 -7.19 30.62 -9.67
C VAL A 39 -6.47 29.55 -8.84
N ALA A 40 -7.02 28.33 -8.82
CA ALA A 40 -6.40 27.21 -8.13
C ALA A 40 -5.05 26.82 -8.75
N TRP A 41 -4.86 27.05 -10.05
CA TRP A 41 -3.56 26.84 -10.69
C TRP A 41 -2.56 27.91 -10.28
N LEU A 42 -2.98 29.18 -10.24
CA LEU A 42 -2.10 30.28 -9.80
C LEU A 42 -1.60 30.06 -8.36
N ILE A 43 -2.50 29.66 -7.46
CA ILE A 43 -2.14 29.41 -6.06
C ILE A 43 -1.21 28.20 -5.92
N ARG A 44 -1.51 27.08 -6.60
CA ARG A 44 -0.66 25.87 -6.55
C ARG A 44 0.75 26.05 -7.11
N ASN A 45 0.94 27.07 -7.94
CA ASN A 45 2.25 27.41 -8.50
C ASN A 45 2.86 28.67 -7.87
N GLU A 46 2.32 29.12 -6.73
CA GLU A 46 2.81 30.28 -5.96
C GLU A 46 2.92 31.57 -6.79
N ASN A 47 2.09 31.71 -7.82
CA ASN A 47 2.08 32.86 -8.73
C ASN A 47 1.27 34.04 -8.15
N TYR A 48 1.62 34.47 -6.94
CA TYR A 48 0.88 35.45 -6.15
C TYR A 48 0.82 36.84 -6.81
N GLY A 49 1.85 37.25 -7.56
CA GLY A 49 1.84 38.52 -8.30
C GLY A 49 0.76 38.57 -9.39
N LEU A 50 0.57 37.47 -10.13
CA LEU A 50 -0.49 37.33 -11.13
C LEU A 50 -1.86 37.26 -10.48
N LEU A 51 -1.98 36.56 -9.35
CA LEU A 51 -3.20 36.50 -8.56
C LEU A 51 -3.61 37.90 -8.05
N ALA A 52 -2.67 38.67 -7.51
CA ALA A 52 -2.89 40.04 -7.06
C ALA A 52 -3.31 40.97 -8.21
N SER A 53 -2.67 40.83 -9.39
CA SER A 53 -3.05 41.58 -10.59
C SER A 53 -4.49 41.27 -11.02
N LYS A 54 -4.88 39.99 -11.07
CA LYS A 54 -6.26 39.58 -11.37
C LYS A 54 -7.26 40.16 -10.37
N LEU A 55 -6.92 40.14 -9.08
CA LEU A 55 -7.74 40.75 -8.04
C LEU A 55 -7.94 42.26 -8.25
N HIS A 56 -6.89 42.99 -8.65
CA HIS A 56 -6.99 44.44 -8.90
C HIS A 56 -7.92 44.77 -10.08
N HIS A 57 -8.06 43.89 -11.07
CA HIS A 57 -8.87 44.15 -12.27
C HIS A 57 -10.35 43.75 -12.10
N HIS A 58 -10.81 43.51 -10.86
CA HIS A 58 -12.19 43.11 -10.56
C HIS A 58 -12.69 41.86 -11.31
N GLU A 59 -11.79 41.01 -11.82
CA GLU A 59 -12.20 39.74 -12.42
C GLU A 59 -12.83 38.82 -11.34
N TYR A 60 -13.91 38.14 -11.68
CA TYR A 60 -14.53 37.13 -10.83
C TYR A 60 -13.55 35.96 -10.66
N LEU A 61 -13.23 35.64 -9.40
CA LEU A 61 -12.47 34.44 -9.07
C LEU A 61 -13.43 33.25 -9.08
N TYR A 62 -13.53 32.57 -10.22
CA TYR A 62 -14.23 31.28 -10.24
C TYR A 62 -13.33 30.23 -9.56
N LEU A 63 -13.60 30.00 -8.28
CA LEU A 63 -13.09 28.86 -7.53
C LEU A 63 -14.23 27.88 -7.37
N ASP A 64 -14.07 26.69 -7.96
CA ASP A 64 -14.94 25.56 -7.68
C ASP A 64 -14.94 25.29 -6.16
N LYS A 65 -16.10 24.95 -5.59
CA LYS A 65 -16.30 24.67 -4.16
C LYS A 65 -15.30 23.63 -3.63
N TYR A 66 -14.91 22.66 -4.46
CA TYR A 66 -13.93 21.63 -4.10
C TYR A 66 -12.48 22.14 -3.98
N ARG A 67 -12.24 23.42 -4.30
CA ARG A 67 -10.91 24.04 -4.35
C ARG A 67 -10.74 25.21 -3.39
N ILE A 68 -11.71 25.47 -2.51
CA ILE A 68 -11.57 26.51 -1.46
C ILE A 68 -10.30 26.29 -0.62
N LYS A 69 -9.94 25.03 -0.35
CA LYS A 69 -8.71 24.67 0.36
C LYS A 69 -7.43 25.22 -0.28
N ASP A 70 -7.43 25.44 -1.59
CA ASP A 70 -6.26 26.01 -2.25
C ASP A 70 -6.02 27.47 -1.79
N LEU A 71 -7.05 28.24 -1.42
CA LEU A 71 -6.88 29.60 -0.90
C LEU A 71 -5.98 29.64 0.33
N PHE A 72 -6.05 28.62 1.20
CA PHE A 72 -5.28 28.57 2.44
C PHE A 72 -3.78 28.36 2.24
N LYS A 73 -3.35 28.03 1.02
CA LYS A 73 -1.92 27.99 0.66
C LYS A 73 -1.32 29.38 0.48
N ILE A 74 -2.15 30.43 0.37
CA ILE A 74 -1.68 31.81 0.22
C ILE A 74 -1.12 32.31 1.56
N LYS A 75 0.21 32.33 1.69
CA LYS A 75 0.90 32.78 2.92
C LYS A 75 0.83 34.30 3.15
N ASP A 76 0.62 35.10 2.10
CA ASP A 76 0.45 36.55 2.25
C ASP A 76 -0.94 36.86 2.80
N LYS A 77 -1.00 37.33 4.05
CA LYS A 77 -2.26 37.67 4.76
C LYS A 77 -3.15 38.61 3.96
N LYS A 78 -2.59 39.68 3.39
CA LYS A 78 -3.37 40.69 2.67
C LYS A 78 -3.98 40.11 1.40
N LEU A 79 -3.21 39.31 0.67
CA LEU A 79 -3.65 38.62 -0.54
C LEU A 79 -4.68 37.54 -0.24
N PHE A 80 -4.49 36.76 0.84
CA PHE A 80 -5.47 35.79 1.32
C PHE A 80 -6.80 36.47 1.61
N ILE A 81 -6.79 37.54 2.43
CA ILE A 81 -8.00 38.30 2.79
C ILE A 81 -8.70 38.81 1.52
N GLN A 82 -7.97 39.38 0.56
CA GLN A 82 -8.54 39.85 -0.70
C GLN A 82 -9.16 38.72 -1.52
N CYS A 83 -8.49 37.57 -1.65
CA CYS A 83 -9.02 36.42 -2.37
C CYS A 83 -10.26 35.84 -1.69
N PHE A 84 -10.20 35.68 -0.36
CA PHE A 84 -11.25 35.10 0.44
C PHE A 84 -12.50 35.99 0.48
N GLU A 85 -12.36 37.30 0.66
CA GLU A 85 -13.48 38.25 0.62
C GLU A 85 -14.18 38.26 -0.75
N LYS A 86 -13.41 38.22 -1.84
CA LYS A 86 -14.00 38.09 -3.19
C LYS A 86 -14.72 36.77 -3.39
N PHE A 87 -14.13 35.67 -2.91
CA PHE A 87 -14.77 34.37 -2.94
C PHE A 87 -16.08 34.37 -2.14
N ARG A 88 -16.08 34.96 -0.93
CA ARG A 88 -17.27 35.10 -0.07
C ARG A 88 -18.36 35.90 -0.76
N VAL A 89 -18.05 37.10 -1.27
CA VAL A 89 -19.02 37.94 -2.01
C VAL A 89 -19.58 37.21 -3.23
N TYR A 90 -18.76 36.45 -3.95
CA TYR A 90 -19.25 35.61 -5.06
C TYR A 90 -20.21 34.52 -4.55
N TYR A 91 -19.86 33.83 -3.47
CA TYR A 91 -20.66 32.76 -2.88
C TYR A 91 -22.01 33.26 -2.33
N ASP A 92 -22.00 34.38 -1.61
CA ASP A 92 -23.19 35.02 -1.05
C ASP A 92 -24.16 35.46 -2.16
N ASN A 93 -23.64 36.04 -3.25
CA ASN A 93 -24.47 36.54 -4.36
C ASN A 93 -25.05 35.44 -5.26
N HIS A 94 -24.43 34.26 -5.32
CA HIS A 94 -24.88 33.15 -6.18
C HIS A 94 -25.68 32.09 -5.42
N GLY A 95 -26.29 32.50 -4.30
CA GLY A 95 -27.32 31.72 -3.62
C GLY A 95 -26.80 30.51 -2.86
N GLY A 96 -25.57 30.58 -2.33
CA GLY A 96 -25.00 29.59 -1.41
C GLY A 96 -25.31 28.16 -1.84
N ILE A 97 -24.58 27.65 -2.84
CA ILE A 97 -24.76 26.26 -3.30
C ILE A 97 -24.63 25.34 -2.09
N VAL A 98 -25.79 24.87 -1.62
CA VAL A 98 -25.99 23.77 -0.69
C VAL A 98 -24.93 22.73 -1.01
N CYS A 99 -24.12 22.38 0.00
CA CYS A 99 -23.16 21.29 -0.08
C CYS A 99 -23.86 20.05 -0.64
N GLY A 100 -23.75 19.86 -1.95
CA GLY A 100 -24.38 18.76 -2.68
C GLY A 100 -23.81 17.43 -2.22
N HIS A 101 -24.35 16.95 -1.11
CA HIS A 101 -24.69 15.57 -0.75
C HIS A 101 -25.35 15.47 0.65
N TYR A 102 -25.65 16.57 1.33
CA TYR A 102 -26.47 16.55 2.55
C TYR A 102 -27.60 17.58 2.43
N GLN A 103 -28.81 17.10 2.13
CA GLN A 103 -30.02 17.91 2.27
C GLN A 103 -30.38 18.03 3.75
N ASP A 104 -30.79 19.25 4.11
CA ASP A 104 -31.57 19.69 5.27
C ASP A 104 -30.96 19.72 6.69
N THR A 105 -30.87 20.96 7.20
CA THR A 105 -31.02 21.51 8.57
C THR A 105 -29.97 22.60 8.84
N GLU A 106 -30.31 23.61 9.66
CA GLU A 106 -29.40 24.68 10.14
C GLU A 106 -28.06 24.16 10.69
N ALA A 107 -27.99 22.89 11.07
CA ALA A 107 -26.77 22.18 11.46
C ALA A 107 -25.66 22.20 10.38
N ASN A 108 -25.99 22.34 9.09
CA ASN A 108 -24.99 22.27 8.01
C ASN A 108 -24.25 23.59 7.75
N VAL A 109 -24.82 24.75 8.09
CA VAL A 109 -24.09 26.03 7.96
C VAL A 109 -22.92 26.08 8.93
N ASN A 110 -23.12 25.56 10.15
CA ASN A 110 -22.09 25.47 11.17
C ASN A 110 -20.95 24.51 10.75
N ASN A 111 -21.26 23.38 10.08
CA ASN A 111 -20.25 22.45 9.55
C ASN A 111 -19.37 23.08 8.45
N VAL A 112 -19.92 23.96 7.62
CA VAL A 112 -19.10 24.66 6.61
C VAL A 112 -18.21 25.70 7.27
N GLN A 113 -18.67 26.40 8.31
CA GLN A 113 -17.85 27.37 9.02
C GLN A 113 -16.67 26.73 9.78
N SER A 114 -16.88 25.58 10.44
CA SER A 114 -15.78 24.85 11.10
C SER A 114 -14.72 24.39 10.11
N SER A 115 -15.14 23.90 8.93
CA SER A 115 -14.23 23.41 7.90
C SER A 115 -13.24 24.48 7.38
N VAL A 116 -13.65 25.75 7.37
CA VAL A 116 -12.82 26.86 6.87
C VAL A 116 -11.68 27.19 7.86
N LEU A 117 -11.94 27.14 9.17
CA LEU A 117 -10.90 27.27 10.20
C LEU A 117 -9.97 26.05 10.19
N GLU A 118 -10.51 24.84 10.03
CA GLU A 118 -9.72 23.61 9.90
C GLU A 118 -8.76 23.69 8.70
N PHE A 119 -9.23 24.14 7.53
CA PHE A 119 -8.36 24.31 6.35
C PHE A 119 -7.22 25.29 6.59
N ALA A 120 -7.42 26.36 7.38
CA ALA A 120 -6.34 27.28 7.73
C ALA A 120 -5.25 26.58 8.54
N VAL A 121 -5.65 25.77 9.52
CA VAL A 121 -4.72 25.00 10.37
C VAL A 121 -4.03 23.89 9.56
N GLU A 122 -4.75 23.17 8.70
CA GLU A 122 -4.18 22.11 7.84
C GLU A 122 -3.04 22.62 6.95
N HIS A 123 -3.17 23.86 6.45
CA HIS A 123 -2.21 24.51 5.55
C HIS A 123 -1.20 25.42 6.26
N ASP A 124 -1.13 25.37 7.59
CA ASP A 124 -0.20 26.15 8.40
C ASP A 124 -0.29 27.67 8.13
N ASN A 125 -1.52 28.19 8.00
CA ASN A 125 -1.81 29.59 7.71
C ASN A 125 -2.45 30.29 8.91
N ASP A 126 -1.62 30.62 9.89
CA ASP A 126 -2.03 31.17 11.18
C ASP A 126 -2.70 32.55 11.02
N ASP A 127 -2.26 33.35 10.05
CA ASP A 127 -2.85 34.65 9.71
C ASP A 127 -4.26 34.53 9.14
N ALA A 128 -4.49 33.55 8.27
CA ALA A 128 -5.82 33.24 7.76
C ALA A 128 -6.73 32.77 8.88
N PHE A 129 -6.22 31.90 9.77
CA PHE A 129 -6.96 31.43 10.93
C PHE A 129 -7.40 32.60 11.83
N MET A 130 -6.48 33.46 12.26
CA MET A 130 -6.80 34.60 13.12
C MET A 130 -7.83 35.53 12.48
N TYR A 131 -7.65 35.84 11.18
CA TYR A 131 -8.60 36.69 10.45
C TYR A 131 -10.02 36.09 10.38
N LEU A 132 -10.13 34.79 10.11
CA LEU A 132 -11.42 34.10 10.07
C LEU A 132 -12.04 34.02 11.47
N PHE A 133 -11.23 33.76 12.49
CA PHE A 133 -11.67 33.69 13.87
C PHE A 133 -12.21 35.04 14.37
N ASP A 134 -11.50 36.15 14.10
CA ASP A 134 -11.95 37.53 14.40
C ASP A 134 -13.29 37.89 13.74
N ARG A 135 -13.60 37.24 12.60
CA ARG A 135 -14.87 37.42 11.87
C ARG A 135 -16.00 36.55 12.40
N GLN A 136 -15.83 35.96 13.59
CA GLN A 136 -16.83 35.12 14.26
C GLN A 136 -17.24 33.88 13.45
N TYR A 137 -16.34 33.36 12.60
CA TYR A 137 -16.52 32.01 12.06
C TYR A 137 -16.57 31.05 13.25
N GLN A 138 -17.62 30.25 13.32
CA GLN A 138 -17.90 29.46 14.52
C GLN A 138 -16.78 28.46 14.81
N PHE A 139 -16.21 28.60 16.02
CA PHE A 139 -15.38 27.58 16.63
C PHE A 139 -16.30 26.50 17.19
N THR A 140 -16.67 25.52 16.36
CA THR A 140 -17.55 24.41 16.77
C THR A 140 -16.83 23.09 16.72
N GLY A 141 -16.85 22.39 17.86
CA GLY A 141 -16.44 21.00 17.98
C GLY A 141 -15.02 20.81 18.53
N SER A 142 -14.74 19.59 19.00
CA SER A 142 -13.40 19.22 19.48
C SER A 142 -12.38 19.06 18.36
N LEU A 143 -12.83 18.77 17.13
CA LEU A 143 -11.96 18.47 15.98
C LEU A 143 -10.97 19.60 15.67
N LEU A 144 -11.39 20.86 15.74
CA LEU A 144 -10.50 21.99 15.47
C LEU A 144 -9.42 22.12 16.55
N LEU A 145 -9.77 21.93 17.83
CA LEU A 145 -8.80 21.93 18.92
C LEU A 145 -7.85 20.71 18.82
N GLU A 146 -8.37 19.53 18.46
CA GLU A 146 -7.57 18.34 18.17
C GLU A 146 -6.56 18.58 17.05
N LEU A 147 -6.99 19.25 15.97
CA LEU A 147 -6.14 19.59 14.83
C LEU A 147 -5.06 20.61 15.21
N LEU A 148 -5.43 21.66 15.95
CA LEU A 148 -4.48 22.64 16.49
C LEU A 148 -3.44 21.98 17.39
N CYS A 149 -3.86 21.06 18.27
CA CYS A 149 -2.97 20.28 19.10
C CYS A 149 -2.06 19.40 18.26
N THR A 150 -2.60 18.68 17.27
CA THR A 150 -1.83 17.80 16.35
C THR A 150 -0.77 18.56 15.56
N LYS A 151 -1.02 19.84 15.26
CA LYS A 151 -0.10 20.73 14.54
C LYS A 151 0.83 21.52 15.47
N GLY A 152 0.73 21.36 16.79
CA GLY A 152 1.53 22.11 17.75
C GLY A 152 1.30 23.62 17.72
N LYS A 153 0.07 24.07 17.42
CA LYS A 153 -0.25 25.51 17.21
C LYS A 153 -0.50 26.24 18.53
N LEU A 154 0.52 26.31 19.37
CA LEU A 154 0.48 26.93 20.71
C LEU A 154 -0.06 28.37 20.68
N ASP A 155 0.44 29.21 19.78
CA ASP A 155 0.06 30.62 19.71
C ASP A 155 -1.39 30.82 19.27
N LEU A 156 -1.90 29.98 18.37
CA LEU A 156 -3.31 30.01 17.99
C LEU A 156 -4.22 29.58 19.14
N ILE A 157 -3.83 28.57 19.91
CA ILE A 157 -4.60 28.14 21.10
C ILE A 157 -4.61 29.25 22.17
N ARG A 158 -3.46 29.92 22.40
CA ARG A 158 -3.39 31.09 23.29
C ARG A 158 -4.33 32.21 22.80
N TYR A 159 -4.32 32.47 21.50
CA TYR A 159 -5.16 33.50 20.88
C TYR A 159 -6.67 33.18 20.98
N ILE A 160 -7.07 31.93 20.79
CA ILE A 160 -8.46 31.49 21.00
C ILE A 160 -8.86 31.69 22.46
N ALA A 161 -8.00 31.26 23.39
CA ALA A 161 -8.25 31.37 24.83
C ALA A 161 -8.41 32.82 25.30
N THR A 162 -7.57 33.75 24.80
CA THR A 162 -7.71 35.18 25.13
C THR A 162 -8.94 35.81 24.49
N SER A 163 -9.36 35.35 23.32
CA SER A 163 -10.47 35.93 22.56
C SER A 163 -11.85 35.46 23.02
N MET A 164 -12.01 34.20 23.47
CA MET A 164 -13.33 33.65 23.85
C MET A 164 -13.74 33.90 25.31
N LYS A 165 -12.87 34.49 26.15
CA LYS A 165 -12.97 34.60 27.62
C LYS A 165 -13.03 33.24 28.35
N GLU A 166 -13.89 32.33 27.92
CA GLU A 166 -13.98 30.95 28.37
C GLU A 166 -14.22 30.05 27.15
N ILE A 167 -13.41 28.99 27.01
CA ILE A 167 -13.64 27.96 25.99
C ILE A 167 -14.56 26.90 26.62
N PRO A 168 -15.78 26.69 26.10
CA PRO A 168 -16.69 25.69 26.65
C PRO A 168 -16.07 24.28 26.72
N ASN A 169 -16.23 23.61 27.86
CA ASN A 169 -15.72 22.24 28.08
C ASN A 169 -16.16 21.23 27.02
N GLN A 170 -17.32 21.46 26.36
CA GLN A 170 -17.81 20.60 25.27
C GLN A 170 -16.90 20.58 24.02
N TYR A 171 -15.99 21.54 23.88
CA TYR A 171 -15.01 21.58 22.78
C TYR A 171 -13.69 20.88 23.12
N VAL A 172 -13.56 20.34 24.33
CA VAL A 172 -12.35 19.64 24.76
C VAL A 172 -12.65 18.15 24.79
N SER A 173 -11.83 17.38 24.10
CA SER A 173 -11.83 15.93 24.19
C SER A 173 -10.53 15.46 24.84
N VAL A 174 -10.53 14.23 25.37
CA VAL A 174 -9.29 13.56 25.79
C VAL A 174 -8.31 13.46 24.62
N GLU A 175 -8.83 13.31 23.39
CA GLU A 175 -8.00 13.24 22.18
C GLU A 175 -7.23 14.54 21.94
N CYS A 176 -7.80 15.72 22.24
CA CYS A 176 -7.06 17.00 22.17
C CYS A 176 -5.75 16.94 22.96
N PHE A 177 -5.82 16.38 24.17
CA PHE A 177 -4.67 16.24 25.06
C PHE A 177 -3.67 15.22 24.53
N LEU A 178 -4.15 14.05 24.09
CA LEU A 178 -3.30 13.00 23.53
C LEU A 178 -2.56 13.47 22.28
N LYS A 179 -3.19 14.28 21.42
CA LYS A 179 -2.53 14.91 20.27
C LYS A 179 -1.42 15.87 20.71
N ALA A 180 -1.68 16.71 21.71
CA ALA A 180 -0.67 17.65 22.24
C ALA A 180 0.54 16.91 22.83
N VAL A 181 0.30 15.82 23.57
CA VAL A 181 1.34 14.93 24.08
C VAL A 181 2.18 14.35 22.95
N LYS A 182 1.55 13.88 21.87
CA LYS A 182 2.24 13.33 20.69
C LYS A 182 3.09 14.35 19.96
N CYS A 183 2.77 15.63 20.07
CA CYS A 183 3.58 16.72 19.52
C CYS A 183 4.82 17.06 20.36
N GLN A 184 5.00 16.45 21.53
CA GLN A 184 6.15 16.67 22.41
C GLN A 184 6.32 18.14 22.86
N ASP A 185 5.26 18.93 22.79
CA ASP A 185 5.28 20.33 23.21
C ASP A 185 4.78 20.46 24.65
N LYS A 186 5.74 20.61 25.57
CA LYS A 186 5.48 20.78 27.00
C LYS A 186 4.68 22.05 27.32
N GLU A 187 4.92 23.14 26.60
CA GLU A 187 4.19 24.39 26.83
C GLU A 187 2.73 24.26 26.41
N LEU A 188 2.49 23.56 25.30
CA LEU A 188 1.14 23.24 24.84
C LEU A 188 0.39 22.37 25.85
N VAL A 189 1.02 21.31 26.35
CA VAL A 189 0.42 20.46 27.38
C VAL A 189 0.14 21.26 28.67
N ALA A 190 1.07 22.11 29.09
CA ALA A 190 0.89 22.98 30.25
C ALA A 190 -0.27 23.96 30.07
N LEU A 191 -0.38 24.56 28.88
CA LEU A 191 -1.47 25.48 28.52
C LEU A 191 -2.82 24.75 28.54
N LEU A 192 -2.91 23.54 27.99
CA LEU A 192 -4.14 22.76 28.01
C LEU A 192 -4.59 22.44 29.44
N PHE A 193 -3.66 22.10 30.35
CA PHE A 193 -4.01 21.94 31.76
C PHE A 193 -4.41 23.25 32.43
N GLN A 194 -3.77 24.37 32.08
CA GLN A 194 -4.14 25.68 32.60
C GLN A 194 -5.56 26.08 32.16
N LEU A 195 -5.92 25.81 30.91
CA LEU A 195 -7.23 26.15 30.36
C LEU A 195 -8.33 25.18 30.77
N PHE A 196 -8.00 23.88 30.91
CA PHE A 196 -8.98 22.80 31.02
C PHE A 196 -8.70 21.83 32.17
N GLY A 197 -7.98 22.28 33.20
CA GLY A 197 -7.60 21.45 34.35
C GLY A 197 -8.80 20.76 35.01
N GLU A 198 -9.88 21.50 35.27
CA GLU A 198 -11.11 20.94 35.84
C GLU A 198 -11.74 19.86 34.95
N PHE A 199 -11.75 20.07 33.63
CA PHE A 199 -12.24 19.08 32.68
C PHE A 199 -11.42 17.77 32.78
N PHE A 200 -10.09 17.86 32.77
CA PHE A 200 -9.23 16.68 32.86
C PHE A 200 -9.30 15.99 34.23
N SER A 201 -9.41 16.75 35.32
CA SER A 201 -9.64 16.19 36.66
C SER A 201 -10.99 15.48 36.79
N SER A 202 -12.01 15.90 36.03
CA SER A 202 -13.33 15.26 36.03
C SER A 202 -13.45 14.01 35.15
N GLN A 203 -12.43 13.69 34.35
CA GLN A 203 -12.45 12.52 33.46
C GLN A 203 -12.44 11.19 34.23
N SER A 204 -12.95 10.14 33.56
CA SER A 204 -12.88 8.78 34.09
C SER A 204 -11.44 8.36 34.41
N LEU A 205 -11.27 7.44 35.37
CA LEU A 205 -9.95 6.90 35.71
C LEU A 205 -9.25 6.31 34.48
N GLU A 206 -9.98 5.63 33.60
CA GLU A 206 -9.46 5.07 32.35
C GLU A 206 -8.90 6.15 31.40
N ASN A 207 -9.59 7.28 31.25
CA ASN A 207 -9.10 8.39 30.42
C ASN A 207 -7.85 9.04 31.03
N ARG A 208 -7.79 9.18 32.36
CA ARG A 208 -6.62 9.71 33.06
C ARG A 208 -5.43 8.75 32.97
N GLU A 209 -5.66 7.43 33.10
CA GLU A 209 -4.65 6.39 32.86
C GLU A 209 -4.12 6.45 31.41
N LYS A 210 -5.02 6.56 30.42
CA LYS A 210 -4.64 6.69 29.00
C LYS A 210 -3.76 7.91 28.74
N ILE A 211 -4.12 9.07 29.30
CA ILE A 211 -3.33 10.30 29.20
C ILE A 211 -1.93 10.10 29.79
N LEU A 212 -1.84 9.46 30.96
CA LEU A 212 -0.57 9.22 31.63
C LEU A 212 0.33 8.25 30.83
N ILE A 213 -0.23 7.14 30.32
CA ILE A 213 0.48 6.17 29.47
C ILE A 213 1.04 6.88 28.22
N GLU A 214 0.19 7.57 27.48
CA GLU A 214 0.59 8.23 26.23
C GLU A 214 1.61 9.35 26.47
N SER A 215 1.56 10.01 27.64
CA SER A 215 2.58 11.00 28.04
C SER A 215 3.95 10.39 28.27
N LEU A 216 4.00 9.15 28.75
CA LEU A 216 5.22 8.39 28.91
C LEU A 216 5.79 7.94 27.56
N ASP A 217 4.92 7.46 26.68
CA ASP A 217 5.29 6.87 25.39
C ASP A 217 5.80 7.90 24.39
N TYR A 218 5.06 9.01 24.31
CA TYR A 218 5.26 9.99 23.25
C TYR A 218 5.79 11.31 23.79
N GLY A 219 5.38 11.75 24.98
CA GLY A 219 5.70 13.07 25.52
C GLY A 219 7.08 13.18 26.19
N GLY A 220 7.72 12.05 26.50
CA GLY A 220 8.96 12.02 27.26
C GLY A 220 8.79 12.44 28.72
N LEU A 221 9.89 12.40 29.46
CA LEU A 221 9.86 12.48 30.92
C LEU A 221 9.33 13.81 31.46
N GLU A 222 9.60 14.92 30.77
CA GLU A 222 9.14 16.24 31.20
C GLU A 222 7.62 16.41 31.11
N ILE A 223 7.01 15.91 30.03
CA ILE A 223 5.55 15.96 29.84
C ILE A 223 4.88 14.97 30.79
N PHE A 224 5.42 13.77 30.96
CA PHE A 224 4.95 12.82 31.95
C PHE A 224 4.92 13.41 33.36
N ASN A 225 6.03 14.05 33.79
CA ASN A 225 6.12 14.68 35.12
C ASN A 225 5.13 15.85 35.27
N LEU A 226 4.89 16.61 34.19
CA LEU A 226 3.90 17.67 34.17
C LEU A 226 2.48 17.10 34.35
N VAL A 227 2.13 16.06 33.59
CA VAL A 227 0.85 15.35 33.65
C VAL A 227 0.62 14.77 35.05
N GLN A 228 1.63 14.09 35.60
CA GLN A 228 1.59 13.50 36.92
C GLN A 228 1.37 14.56 38.02
N LYS A 229 2.07 15.70 37.94
CA LYS A 229 1.90 16.82 38.88
C LYS A 229 0.48 17.37 38.87
N TYR A 230 -0.15 17.45 37.71
CA TYR A 230 -1.51 17.98 37.56
C TYR A 230 -2.57 17.04 38.10
N PHE A 231 -2.46 15.73 37.88
CA PHE A 231 -3.48 14.83 38.37
C PHE A 231 -3.50 14.72 39.89
N GLN A 232 -2.42 15.12 40.60
CA GLN A 232 -2.23 15.12 42.08
C GLN A 232 -2.51 13.78 42.79
N GLU A 233 -3.19 12.87 42.13
CA GLU A 233 -3.27 11.48 42.40
C GLU A 233 -1.96 10.87 41.92
N SER A 234 -1.30 10.17 42.82
CA SER A 234 -0.54 9.00 42.46
C SER A 234 -1.48 8.03 41.75
N ILE A 235 -1.81 8.27 40.47
CA ILE A 235 -2.56 7.34 39.63
C ILE A 235 -1.86 5.98 39.68
N PHE A 236 -0.52 6.00 39.76
CA PHE A 236 0.30 4.84 40.11
C PHE A 236 -0.20 4.12 41.38
N LEU A 237 -0.36 4.82 42.52
CA LEU A 237 -0.92 4.23 43.75
C LEU A 237 -2.44 3.99 43.68
N PHE A 238 -3.24 4.66 42.84
CA PHE A 238 -4.69 4.43 42.79
C PHE A 238 -5.03 3.19 41.96
N SER A 239 -4.33 3.00 40.83
CA SER A 239 -4.31 1.75 40.06
C SER A 239 -3.70 0.59 40.89
N LEU A 240 -2.75 0.88 41.78
CA LEU A 240 -2.20 -0.03 42.80
C LEU A 240 -3.00 -0.13 44.11
N ARG A 241 -4.00 0.71 44.42
CA ARG A 241 -4.76 0.69 45.70
C ARG A 241 -6.16 0.13 45.55
N LYS A 242 -6.72 0.10 44.34
CA LYS A 242 -8.07 -0.43 44.10
C LYS A 242 -8.20 -1.96 44.07
N GLY A 243 -7.23 -2.71 44.61
CA GLY A 243 -7.44 -4.13 44.91
C GLY A 243 -7.72 -5.05 43.72
N LEU A 244 -7.54 -4.58 42.48
CA LEU A 244 -7.52 -5.39 41.25
C LEU A 244 -6.08 -5.82 40.91
N ILE A 245 -5.29 -5.98 41.98
CA ILE A 245 -3.84 -6.13 42.03
C ILE A 245 -3.55 -7.62 42.10
N TYR A 246 -3.11 -8.18 40.99
CA TYR A 246 -2.04 -9.19 40.93
C TYR A 246 -1.31 -9.09 39.56
N ASN A 247 -1.97 -8.60 38.49
CA ASN A 247 -1.37 -8.56 37.15
C ASN A 247 -0.70 -7.24 36.69
N LYS A 248 -0.91 -6.08 37.34
CA LYS A 248 -0.52 -4.77 36.76
C LYS A 248 0.97 -4.39 36.95
N THR A 249 1.62 -4.73 38.06
CA THR A 249 3.04 -4.36 38.30
C THR A 249 3.97 -5.03 37.29
N MET A 250 3.73 -6.30 36.96
CA MET A 250 4.45 -6.98 35.90
C MET A 250 4.08 -6.45 34.51
N LEU A 251 2.80 -6.20 34.20
CA LEU A 251 2.40 -5.58 32.92
C LEU A 251 3.11 -4.25 32.67
N TRP A 252 3.26 -3.41 33.70
CA TRP A 252 4.05 -2.20 33.61
C TRP A 252 5.54 -2.49 33.47
N THR A 253 6.12 -3.42 34.23
CA THR A 253 7.55 -3.77 34.04
C THR A 253 7.81 -4.29 32.63
N LEU A 254 6.95 -5.15 32.10
CA LEU A 254 6.97 -5.63 30.72
C LEU A 254 6.81 -4.47 29.73
N TYR A 255 5.88 -3.56 29.99
CA TYR A 255 5.67 -2.36 29.20
C TYR A 255 6.91 -1.48 29.15
N LEU A 256 7.53 -1.21 30.31
CA LEU A 256 8.74 -0.43 30.42
C LEU A 256 9.93 -1.09 29.71
N CYS A 257 10.00 -2.42 29.71
CA CYS A 257 10.96 -3.17 28.90
C CYS A 257 10.73 -2.97 27.39
N THR A 258 9.51 -2.65 26.96
CA THR A 258 9.19 -2.38 25.55
C THR A 258 9.48 -0.95 25.11
N LEU A 259 9.55 0.02 26.05
CA LEU A 259 9.63 1.45 25.76
C LEU A 259 10.97 1.91 25.16
N LYS A 260 12.00 1.05 25.08
CA LYS A 260 13.34 1.36 24.52
C LYS A 260 13.95 2.68 25.05
N SER A 261 13.60 3.08 26.28
CA SER A 261 14.07 4.31 26.92
C SER A 261 14.59 3.99 28.30
N TYR A 262 15.90 3.71 28.38
CA TYR A 262 16.61 3.49 29.63
C TYR A 262 16.36 4.58 30.68
N LYS A 263 16.32 5.86 30.28
CA LYS A 263 16.07 6.98 31.21
C LYS A 263 14.68 6.91 31.83
N THR A 264 13.68 6.57 31.02
CA THR A 264 12.30 6.39 31.50
C THR A 264 12.23 5.18 32.43
N PHE A 265 12.89 4.09 32.05
CA PHE A 265 12.98 2.87 32.83
C PHE A 265 13.55 3.13 34.24
N THR A 266 14.75 3.71 34.33
CA THR A 266 15.40 3.99 35.63
C THR A 266 14.62 5.03 36.44
N TYR A 267 14.08 6.07 35.80
CA TYR A 267 13.26 7.07 36.49
C TYR A 267 12.08 6.42 37.21
N LEU A 268 11.38 5.49 36.55
CA LEU A 268 10.21 4.84 37.14
C LEU A 268 10.60 3.86 38.24
N LEU A 269 11.71 3.15 38.10
CA LEU A 269 12.24 2.31 39.18
C LEU A 269 12.56 3.16 40.42
N ASP A 270 13.33 4.24 40.25
CA ASP A 270 13.76 5.13 41.33
C ASP A 270 12.58 5.88 41.96
N HIS A 271 11.65 6.37 41.13
CA HIS A 271 10.53 7.21 41.59
C HIS A 271 9.43 6.41 42.30
N PHE A 272 9.27 5.14 41.95
CA PHE A 272 8.24 4.26 42.55
C PHE A 272 8.79 3.24 43.53
N ASP A 273 10.09 3.28 43.84
CA ASP A 273 10.77 2.35 44.75
C ASP A 273 10.51 0.88 44.39
N LEU A 274 10.48 0.59 43.08
CA LEU A 274 10.20 -0.74 42.55
C LEU A 274 11.48 -1.59 42.62
N SER A 275 11.48 -2.65 43.42
CA SER A 275 12.56 -3.63 43.42
C SER A 275 12.24 -4.81 42.49
N PHE A 276 13.21 -5.26 41.68
CA PHE A 276 13.03 -6.42 40.80
C PHE A 276 12.69 -7.70 41.55
N THR A 277 13.20 -7.84 42.77
CA THR A 277 12.91 -8.98 43.64
C THR A 277 11.43 -9.11 43.98
N GLN A 278 10.68 -8.00 44.03
CA GLN A 278 9.23 -8.02 44.21
C GLN A 278 8.50 -8.44 42.93
N ILE A 279 9.05 -8.13 41.75
CA ILE A 279 8.44 -8.48 40.46
C ILE A 279 8.64 -9.96 40.12
N GLU A 280 9.76 -10.57 40.53
CA GLU A 280 10.08 -11.98 40.28
C GLU A 280 9.33 -12.98 41.16
N GLN A 281 8.85 -12.56 42.34
CA GLN A 281 8.17 -13.44 43.29
C GLN A 281 6.70 -13.74 42.96
N GLU A 282 6.18 -13.18 41.87
CA GLU A 282 4.80 -13.36 41.40
C GLU A 282 4.65 -14.68 40.60
N PRO A 283 3.96 -15.71 41.13
CA PRO A 283 4.00 -17.08 40.60
C PRO A 283 3.18 -17.34 39.32
N ASP A 284 2.36 -16.40 38.88
CA ASP A 284 1.34 -16.63 37.83
C ASP A 284 1.80 -16.31 36.39
N PHE A 285 3.06 -15.94 36.18
CA PHE A 285 3.56 -15.54 34.86
C PHE A 285 4.75 -16.37 34.36
N PHE A 286 4.64 -16.80 33.10
CA PHE A 286 5.62 -17.66 32.43
C PHE A 286 6.84 -16.91 31.83
N ILE A 287 6.84 -15.56 31.82
CA ILE A 287 7.88 -14.78 31.13
C ILE A 287 8.38 -13.67 32.06
N SER A 288 9.65 -13.74 32.46
CA SER A 288 10.25 -12.71 33.30
C SER A 288 10.51 -11.41 32.50
N PRO A 289 10.55 -10.24 33.17
CA PRO A 289 10.89 -8.97 32.52
C PRO A 289 12.21 -8.99 31.77
N HIS A 290 13.17 -9.78 32.24
CA HIS A 290 14.48 -9.96 31.64
C HIS A 290 14.40 -10.57 30.25
N ILE A 291 13.53 -11.56 30.08
CA ILE A 291 13.25 -12.24 28.80
C ILE A 291 12.61 -11.28 27.81
N VAL A 292 11.75 -10.37 28.29
CA VAL A 292 11.10 -9.36 27.46
C VAL A 292 12.06 -8.25 27.08
N ALA A 293 12.79 -7.69 28.04
CA ALA A 293 13.84 -6.70 27.77
C ALA A 293 14.85 -7.23 26.75
N SER A 294 15.19 -8.53 26.82
CA SER A 294 16.12 -9.12 25.86
C SER A 294 15.54 -9.28 24.46
N SER A 295 14.23 -9.46 24.31
CA SER A 295 13.56 -9.45 22.99
C SER A 295 13.53 -8.05 22.35
N PHE A 296 13.40 -6.98 23.15
CA PHE A 296 13.28 -5.62 22.61
C PHE A 296 14.61 -4.94 22.29
N GLY A 297 15.73 -5.47 22.77
CA GLY A 297 17.07 -5.05 22.36
C GLY A 297 17.63 -3.84 23.09
N ASP A 298 17.02 -3.40 24.19
CA ASP A 298 17.57 -2.31 25.01
C ASP A 298 18.71 -2.82 25.90
N SER A 299 19.95 -2.71 25.39
CA SER A 299 21.15 -3.20 26.07
C SER A 299 21.39 -2.50 27.41
N LEU A 300 20.95 -1.25 27.59
CA LEU A 300 21.12 -0.52 28.84
C LEU A 300 20.14 -1.01 29.92
N VAL A 301 18.88 -1.26 29.55
CA VAL A 301 17.88 -1.85 30.46
C VAL A 301 18.34 -3.23 30.91
N VAL A 302 18.75 -4.09 29.96
CA VAL A 302 19.27 -5.42 30.31
C VAL A 302 20.53 -5.32 31.17
N LYS A 303 21.46 -4.40 30.86
CA LYS A 303 22.66 -4.19 31.69
C LYS A 303 22.30 -3.84 33.13
N HIS A 304 21.39 -2.89 33.32
CA HIS A 304 20.94 -2.47 34.63
C HIS A 304 20.23 -3.59 35.39
N MET A 305 19.40 -4.37 34.70
CA MET A 305 18.77 -5.56 35.29
C MET A 305 19.82 -6.59 35.76
N LEU A 306 20.82 -6.87 34.94
CA LEU A 306 21.92 -7.78 35.28
C LEU A 306 22.74 -7.27 36.50
N GLU A 307 22.98 -5.95 36.56
CA GLU A 307 23.73 -5.33 37.66
C GLU A 307 22.94 -5.29 38.99
N THR A 308 21.61 -5.16 38.91
CA THR A 308 20.75 -5.03 40.09
C THR A 308 20.21 -6.36 40.62
N ASN A 309 20.19 -7.42 39.81
CA ASN A 309 19.58 -8.69 40.20
C ASN A 309 20.52 -9.90 40.10
N LYS A 310 20.84 -10.49 41.26
CA LYS A 310 21.72 -11.67 41.37
C LYS A 310 20.99 -13.02 41.19
N SER A 311 19.66 -13.09 41.26
CA SER A 311 18.91 -14.36 41.21
C SER A 311 18.62 -14.92 39.81
N LEU A 312 19.12 -14.25 38.76
CA LEU A 312 18.72 -14.48 37.37
C LEU A 312 19.22 -15.76 36.68
N GLN A 313 19.85 -16.70 37.40
CA GLN A 313 20.46 -17.87 36.76
C GLN A 313 19.49 -18.71 35.92
N GLN A 314 18.19 -18.74 36.26
CA GLN A 314 17.18 -19.52 35.55
C GLN A 314 16.73 -18.88 34.22
N ASP A 315 16.92 -17.57 34.06
CA ASP A 315 16.44 -16.81 32.89
C ASP A 315 17.53 -16.58 31.82
N ILE A 316 18.80 -16.91 32.11
CA ILE A 316 19.92 -16.65 31.21
C ILE A 316 19.71 -17.30 29.84
N ASP A 317 19.26 -18.56 29.81
CA ASP A 317 19.07 -19.32 28.58
C ASP A 317 17.94 -18.72 27.71
N PRO A 318 16.73 -18.46 28.23
CA PRO A 318 15.69 -17.72 27.51
C PRO A 318 16.12 -16.31 27.07
N MET A 319 16.85 -15.57 27.91
CA MET A 319 17.32 -14.23 27.57
C MET A 319 18.29 -14.26 26.38
N CYS A 320 19.28 -15.17 26.42
CA CYS A 320 20.22 -15.40 25.35
C CYS A 320 19.52 -15.83 24.06
N PHE A 321 18.56 -16.76 24.17
CA PHE A 321 17.78 -17.24 23.03
C PHE A 321 17.01 -16.09 22.36
N ASN A 322 16.27 -15.29 23.13
CA ASN A 322 15.53 -14.15 22.60
C ASN A 322 16.44 -13.07 21.99
N ALA A 323 17.56 -12.76 22.65
CA ALA A 323 18.55 -11.83 22.10
C ALA A 323 19.07 -12.33 20.74
N LEU A 324 19.33 -13.62 20.58
CA LEU A 324 19.77 -14.21 19.31
C LEU A 324 18.66 -14.22 18.25
N VAL A 325 17.42 -14.59 18.61
CA VAL A 325 16.26 -14.62 17.70
C VAL A 325 15.98 -13.23 17.10
N GLU A 326 16.16 -12.19 17.90
CA GLU A 326 15.92 -10.79 17.51
C GLU A 326 17.17 -10.10 16.95
N ALA A 327 18.32 -10.79 16.94
CA ALA A 327 19.64 -10.31 16.48
C ALA A 327 20.30 -9.22 17.34
N HIS A 328 20.06 -9.19 18.64
CA HIS A 328 20.73 -8.30 19.60
C HIS A 328 22.07 -8.88 20.06
N PHE A 329 23.06 -9.00 19.17
CA PHE A 329 24.34 -9.67 19.48
C PHE A 329 25.19 -8.98 20.55
N GLU A 330 25.13 -7.66 20.65
CA GLU A 330 25.78 -6.91 21.73
C GLU A 330 25.21 -7.31 23.08
N MET A 331 23.89 -7.46 23.15
CA MET A 331 23.19 -7.88 24.34
C MET A 331 23.49 -9.34 24.69
N TYR A 332 23.49 -10.24 23.70
CA TYR A 332 23.94 -11.62 23.90
C TYR A 332 25.38 -11.68 24.46
N SER A 333 26.28 -10.89 23.87
CA SER A 333 27.68 -10.80 24.32
C SER A 333 27.77 -10.27 25.76
N MET A 334 26.97 -9.26 26.09
CA MET A 334 26.90 -8.67 27.43
C MET A 334 26.37 -9.67 28.48
N ILE A 335 25.26 -10.36 28.21
CA ILE A 335 24.71 -11.40 29.10
C ILE A 335 25.76 -12.50 29.32
N LYS A 336 26.44 -12.92 28.23
CA LYS A 336 27.49 -13.94 28.28
C LYS A 336 28.68 -13.51 29.14
N THR A 337 29.18 -12.27 28.98
CA THR A 337 30.29 -11.74 29.77
C THR A 337 29.92 -11.60 31.25
N HIS A 338 28.70 -11.15 31.55
CA HIS A 338 28.27 -10.89 32.93
C HIS A 338 28.27 -12.17 33.78
N TYR A 339 27.79 -13.30 33.25
CA TYR A 339 27.68 -14.54 34.03
C TYR A 339 28.91 -15.44 34.01
N ASN A 340 29.98 -15.07 33.27
CA ASN A 340 31.17 -15.92 33.08
C ASN A 340 30.81 -17.38 32.76
N SER A 341 29.66 -17.60 32.13
CA SER A 341 29.14 -18.95 31.95
C SER A 341 29.99 -19.65 30.87
N PRO A 342 30.66 -20.77 31.20
CA PRO A 342 31.47 -21.50 30.24
C PRO A 342 30.53 -22.01 29.15
N LEU A 343 30.58 -21.35 27.98
CA LEU A 343 29.76 -21.62 26.79
C LEU A 343 28.45 -22.30 27.18
N VAL A 344 27.41 -21.53 27.57
CA VAL A 344 26.06 -22.03 27.32
C VAL A 344 26.09 -22.40 25.85
N PRO A 345 26.11 -23.71 25.49
CA PRO A 345 26.13 -24.07 24.09
C PRO A 345 24.91 -23.37 23.50
N LEU A 346 25.03 -22.83 22.28
CA LEU A 346 23.86 -22.36 21.53
C LEU A 346 22.72 -23.31 21.86
N PRO A 347 21.58 -22.80 22.39
CA PRO A 347 20.53 -23.66 22.93
C PRO A 347 20.38 -24.84 21.97
N ARG A 348 20.41 -26.09 22.43
CA ARG A 348 20.58 -27.27 21.54
C ARG A 348 19.59 -27.32 20.35
N PHE A 349 18.55 -26.50 20.40
CA PHE A 349 17.49 -26.33 19.42
C PHE A 349 17.53 -25.01 18.62
N PHE A 350 18.50 -24.12 18.85
CA PHE A 350 18.64 -22.88 18.11
C PHE A 350 19.10 -23.19 16.69
N LYS A 351 18.18 -23.04 15.75
CA LYS A 351 18.43 -23.06 14.32
C LYS A 351 18.41 -21.63 13.80
N ILE A 352 19.20 -21.32 12.78
CA ILE A 352 19.23 -19.96 12.20
C ILE A 352 17.83 -19.54 11.70
N GLY A 353 17.04 -20.49 11.21
CA GLY A 353 15.66 -20.31 10.77
C GLY A 353 14.67 -20.01 11.89
N CYS A 354 15.08 -20.01 13.16
CA CYS A 354 14.29 -19.49 14.28
C CYS A 354 14.39 -17.96 14.40
N MET A 355 15.36 -17.31 13.75
CA MET A 355 15.45 -15.86 13.72
C MET A 355 14.27 -15.26 12.96
N LYS A 356 13.81 -14.07 13.39
CA LYS A 356 12.83 -13.32 12.63
C LYS A 356 13.41 -12.91 11.27
N GLU A 357 12.58 -12.93 10.23
CA GLU A 357 12.98 -12.58 8.86
C GLU A 357 13.66 -11.20 8.76
N LYS A 358 13.20 -10.22 9.54
CA LYS A 358 13.81 -8.87 9.60
C LYS A 358 15.19 -8.83 10.28
N SER A 359 15.49 -9.83 11.11
CA SER A 359 16.73 -9.96 11.86
C SER A 359 17.78 -10.81 11.13
N LEU A 360 17.40 -11.47 10.04
CA LEU A 360 18.28 -12.23 9.15
C LEU A 360 19.06 -11.30 8.21
N THR A 361 20.06 -10.61 8.74
CA THR A 361 21.06 -9.89 7.92
C THR A 361 22.31 -10.74 7.68
N CYS A 362 23.11 -10.38 6.68
CA CYS A 362 24.35 -11.11 6.37
C CYS A 362 25.36 -11.01 7.51
N GLU A 363 25.46 -9.84 8.17
CA GLU A 363 26.33 -9.61 9.33
C GLU A 363 25.94 -10.49 10.51
N ASN A 364 24.63 -10.60 10.76
CA ASN A 364 24.07 -11.38 11.85
C ASN A 364 24.35 -12.87 11.66
N VAL A 365 24.14 -13.37 10.44
CA VAL A 365 24.44 -14.77 10.11
C VAL A 365 25.94 -15.05 10.13
N LYS A 366 26.79 -14.13 9.65
CA LYS A 366 28.25 -14.24 9.80
C LYS A 366 28.66 -14.37 11.26
N TYR A 367 28.11 -13.53 12.14
CA TYR A 367 28.41 -13.61 13.57
C TYR A 367 28.00 -14.98 14.15
N LEU A 368 26.80 -15.47 13.85
CA LEU A 368 26.33 -16.77 14.31
C LEU A 368 27.23 -17.92 13.83
N VAL A 369 27.59 -17.93 12.56
CA VAL A 369 28.37 -19.02 11.95
C VAL A 369 29.83 -18.95 12.36
N GLU A 370 30.48 -17.79 12.22
CA GLU A 370 31.93 -17.65 12.43
C GLU A 370 32.28 -17.52 13.91
N THR A 371 31.48 -16.78 14.70
CA THR A 371 31.78 -16.49 16.10
C THR A 371 31.14 -17.52 17.04
N LEU A 372 29.87 -17.87 16.82
CA LEU A 372 29.16 -18.80 17.69
C LEU A 372 29.23 -20.26 17.23
N LYS A 373 29.80 -20.52 16.04
CA LYS A 373 29.88 -21.87 15.45
C LYS A 373 28.51 -22.54 15.36
N ALA A 374 27.47 -21.77 15.04
CA ALA A 374 26.12 -22.29 14.84
C ALA A 374 26.11 -23.30 13.68
N ASP A 375 25.47 -24.46 13.90
CA ASP A 375 25.26 -25.43 12.84
C ASP A 375 24.16 -24.93 11.89
N ILE A 376 24.39 -25.06 10.59
CA ILE A 376 23.49 -24.59 9.56
C ILE A 376 22.73 -25.79 9.03
N SER A 377 21.43 -25.86 9.33
CA SER A 377 20.58 -26.91 8.80
C SER A 377 20.11 -26.58 7.38
N ARG A 378 19.71 -27.60 6.63
CA ARG A 378 19.06 -27.42 5.31
C ARG A 378 17.83 -26.53 5.40
N GLU A 379 17.01 -26.69 6.45
CA GLU A 379 15.82 -25.87 6.69
C GLU A 379 16.18 -24.38 6.83
N ASP A 380 17.37 -24.06 7.35
CA ASP A 380 17.82 -22.68 7.51
C ASP A 380 18.16 -22.04 6.17
N LEU A 381 18.77 -22.77 5.24
CA LEU A 381 18.91 -22.32 3.85
C LEU A 381 17.54 -22.19 3.17
N GLU A 382 16.68 -23.18 3.37
CA GLU A 382 15.32 -23.18 2.86
C GLU A 382 14.41 -22.18 3.58
N ARG A 383 14.87 -21.41 4.56
CA ARG A 383 14.14 -20.29 5.17
C ARG A 383 14.93 -18.99 5.16
N SER A 384 16.16 -19.01 4.66
CA SER A 384 17.03 -17.84 4.58
C SER A 384 16.32 -16.74 3.77
N GLY A 385 16.07 -15.61 4.43
CA GLY A 385 15.25 -14.53 3.89
C GLY A 385 15.93 -13.83 2.71
N PRO A 386 16.75 -12.77 2.95
CA PRO A 386 17.42 -12.04 1.87
C PRO A 386 18.45 -12.88 1.10
N PHE A 387 18.61 -12.59 -0.19
CA PHE A 387 19.58 -13.27 -1.07
C PHE A 387 21.01 -13.26 -0.55
N GLU A 388 21.47 -12.17 0.06
CA GLU A 388 22.84 -12.09 0.60
C GLU A 388 23.07 -13.08 1.74
N VAL A 389 22.03 -13.40 2.52
CA VAL A 389 22.11 -14.44 3.56
C VAL A 389 22.20 -15.80 2.91
N PHE A 390 21.31 -16.11 1.96
CA PHE A 390 21.37 -17.36 1.22
C PHE A 390 22.74 -17.57 0.57
N LYS A 391 23.24 -16.54 -0.13
CA LYS A 391 24.54 -16.57 -0.81
C LYS A 391 25.68 -16.83 0.17
N TYR A 392 25.69 -16.15 1.32
CA TYR A 392 26.70 -16.38 2.34
C TYR A 392 26.64 -17.83 2.87
N LEU A 393 25.46 -18.29 3.31
CA LEU A 393 25.26 -19.65 3.82
C LEU A 393 25.65 -20.71 2.78
N PHE A 394 25.27 -20.50 1.52
CA PHE A 394 25.54 -21.42 0.42
C PHE A 394 27.04 -21.48 0.08
N LEU A 395 27.76 -20.36 0.10
CA LEU A 395 29.18 -20.30 -0.25
C LEU A 395 30.11 -20.79 0.87
N HIS A 396 29.75 -20.56 2.13
CA HIS A 396 30.67 -20.76 3.26
C HIS A 396 30.53 -22.10 3.97
N HIS A 397 29.48 -22.87 3.72
CA HIS A 397 29.24 -24.10 4.48
C HIS A 397 29.64 -25.37 3.72
N GLN A 398 30.81 -25.91 4.05
CA GLN A 398 31.32 -27.16 3.46
C GLN A 398 30.39 -28.35 3.65
N ASN A 399 29.60 -28.40 4.74
CA ASN A 399 28.65 -29.50 4.98
C ASN A 399 27.44 -29.49 4.03
N ILE A 400 27.05 -28.31 3.52
CA ILE A 400 26.00 -28.21 2.51
C ILE A 400 26.56 -28.71 1.18
N LYS A 401 27.81 -28.34 0.85
CA LYS A 401 28.49 -28.84 -0.34
C LYS A 401 28.71 -30.35 -0.28
N SER A 402 29.18 -30.89 0.84
CA SER A 402 29.41 -32.33 1.00
C SER A 402 28.12 -33.14 1.11
N GLY A 403 27.07 -32.59 1.73
CA GLY A 403 25.73 -33.19 1.77
C GLY A 403 25.04 -33.20 0.41
N LEU A 404 25.22 -32.14 -0.38
CA LEU A 404 24.84 -32.13 -1.80
C LEU A 404 25.69 -33.11 -2.60
N GLU A 405 27.00 -33.19 -2.39
CA GLU A 405 27.85 -34.16 -3.10
C GLU A 405 27.52 -35.61 -2.72
N SER A 406 27.17 -35.92 -1.47
CA SER A 406 26.86 -37.27 -1.01
C SER A 406 25.49 -37.79 -1.44
N ASN A 407 24.50 -36.90 -1.59
CA ASN A 407 23.17 -37.24 -2.08
C ASN A 407 23.01 -36.99 -3.60
N GLY A 408 24.11 -36.61 -4.28
CA GLY A 408 24.10 -36.02 -5.61
C GLY A 408 23.68 -34.55 -5.54
N LEU A 409 24.44 -33.66 -6.22
CA LEU A 409 24.20 -32.20 -6.27
C LEU A 409 22.81 -31.81 -6.82
N ASN A 410 22.00 -32.82 -7.14
CA ASN A 410 20.66 -32.77 -7.67
C ASN A 410 19.65 -33.37 -6.66
N ASP A 411 19.80 -33.08 -5.35
CA ASP A 411 18.69 -33.26 -4.40
C ASP A 411 17.53 -32.40 -4.89
N TYR A 412 16.67 -33.08 -5.64
CA TYR A 412 15.60 -32.48 -6.43
C TYR A 412 14.78 -31.55 -5.56
N THR A 413 14.50 -31.94 -4.30
CA THR A 413 13.71 -31.16 -3.34
C THR A 413 14.37 -29.83 -2.93
N PHE A 414 15.69 -29.81 -2.71
CA PHE A 414 16.39 -28.58 -2.26
C PHE A 414 16.55 -27.59 -3.41
N VAL A 415 17.04 -28.06 -4.56
CA VAL A 415 17.24 -27.19 -5.73
C VAL A 415 15.90 -26.56 -6.14
N ASN A 416 14.83 -27.36 -6.09
CA ASN A 416 13.48 -26.90 -6.34
C ASN A 416 12.97 -25.87 -5.32
N SER A 417 13.20 -26.08 -4.02
CA SER A 417 12.76 -25.10 -3.02
C SER A 417 13.47 -23.75 -3.18
N VAL A 418 14.76 -23.76 -3.55
CA VAL A 418 15.53 -22.54 -3.85
C VAL A 418 15.02 -21.86 -5.13
N ILE A 419 14.74 -22.63 -6.19
CA ILE A 419 14.17 -22.08 -7.43
C ILE A 419 12.79 -21.48 -7.18
N ASP A 420 11.92 -22.14 -6.40
CA ASP A 420 10.59 -21.60 -6.05
C ASP A 420 10.71 -20.28 -5.28
N ARG A 421 11.72 -20.17 -4.40
CA ARG A 421 12.04 -18.91 -3.73
C ARG A 421 12.51 -17.85 -4.71
N ALA A 422 13.41 -18.20 -5.63
CA ALA A 422 13.89 -17.29 -6.66
C ALA A 422 12.73 -16.68 -7.46
N TYR A 423 11.72 -17.49 -7.79
CA TYR A 423 10.48 -17.02 -8.43
C TYR A 423 9.64 -16.16 -7.49
N LYS A 424 9.32 -16.63 -6.28
CA LYS A 424 8.49 -15.89 -5.31
C LYS A 424 9.07 -14.52 -4.95
N GLN A 425 10.39 -14.42 -4.84
CA GLN A 425 11.10 -13.19 -4.52
C GLN A 425 11.51 -12.40 -5.76
N SER A 426 11.20 -12.89 -6.97
CA SER A 426 11.58 -12.24 -8.23
C SER A 426 13.10 -11.98 -8.35
N ASN A 427 13.92 -12.87 -7.78
CA ASN A 427 15.37 -12.70 -7.69
C ASN A 427 16.10 -13.83 -8.44
N ILE A 428 16.60 -13.50 -9.62
CA ILE A 428 17.30 -14.44 -10.51
C ILE A 428 18.69 -14.83 -9.98
N ASP A 429 19.27 -14.05 -9.08
CA ASP A 429 20.64 -14.27 -8.61
C ASP A 429 20.78 -15.58 -7.83
N TYR A 430 19.70 -16.09 -7.26
CA TYR A 430 19.63 -17.46 -6.70
C TYR A 430 19.97 -18.52 -7.75
N ILE A 431 19.34 -18.46 -8.93
CA ILE A 431 19.56 -19.41 -10.01
C ILE A 431 20.96 -19.24 -10.60
N VAL A 432 21.41 -17.99 -10.77
CA VAL A 432 22.77 -17.68 -11.22
C VAL A 432 23.81 -18.27 -10.28
N LEU A 433 23.60 -18.15 -8.96
CA LEU A 433 24.49 -18.68 -7.95
C LEU A 433 24.54 -20.21 -7.99
N LEU A 434 23.38 -20.88 -8.04
CA LEU A 434 23.31 -22.34 -8.16
C LEU A 434 24.08 -22.83 -9.38
N HIS A 435 23.87 -22.21 -10.54
CA HIS A 435 24.56 -22.57 -11.78
C HIS A 435 26.08 -22.37 -11.68
N LYS A 436 26.54 -21.23 -11.14
CA LYS A 436 27.98 -20.96 -10.94
C LYS A 436 28.66 -21.99 -10.03
N GLN A 437 27.88 -22.68 -9.21
CA GLN A 437 28.35 -23.68 -8.25
C GLN A 437 28.23 -25.11 -8.81
N GLY A 438 27.90 -25.26 -10.09
CA GLY A 438 27.85 -26.54 -10.80
C GLY A 438 26.56 -27.33 -10.62
N VAL A 439 25.51 -26.73 -10.05
CA VAL A 439 24.20 -27.38 -9.92
C VAL A 439 23.56 -27.54 -11.30
N SER A 440 23.22 -28.77 -11.67
CA SER A 440 22.59 -29.09 -12.95
C SER A 440 21.14 -28.62 -12.95
N LEU A 441 20.85 -27.51 -13.63
CA LEU A 441 19.46 -27.02 -13.74
C LEU A 441 18.61 -27.93 -14.65
N LYS A 442 19.22 -28.65 -15.60
CA LYS A 442 18.49 -29.51 -16.55
C LYS A 442 17.77 -30.67 -15.86
N GLU A 443 18.45 -31.34 -14.94
CA GLU A 443 17.88 -32.49 -14.21
C GLU A 443 16.77 -32.09 -13.23
N ASN A 444 16.66 -30.80 -12.91
CA ASN A 444 15.66 -30.27 -11.99
C ASN A 444 14.43 -29.69 -12.71
N HIS A 445 14.31 -29.92 -14.02
CA HIS A 445 13.18 -29.49 -14.84
C HIS A 445 12.75 -28.03 -14.58
N VAL A 446 13.69 -27.08 -14.52
CA VAL A 446 13.39 -25.67 -14.20
C VAL A 446 12.32 -25.08 -15.13
N TRP A 447 12.26 -25.57 -16.36
CA TRP A 447 11.27 -25.18 -17.35
C TRP A 447 9.89 -25.78 -17.10
N SER A 448 9.75 -26.98 -16.53
CA SER A 448 8.46 -27.68 -16.36
C SER A 448 7.54 -27.12 -15.26
N ARG A 449 8.03 -26.12 -14.52
CA ARG A 449 7.35 -25.56 -13.35
C ARG A 449 6.25 -24.57 -13.71
N ASP A 450 5.33 -24.39 -12.77
CA ASP A 450 4.10 -23.61 -12.92
C ASP A 450 4.36 -22.26 -13.60
N LEU A 451 3.93 -22.18 -14.85
CA LEU A 451 3.98 -20.99 -15.69
C LEU A 451 3.23 -19.80 -15.07
N GLU A 452 2.32 -20.09 -14.14
CA GLU A 452 1.66 -19.11 -13.29
C GLU A 452 2.65 -18.30 -12.45
N LEU A 453 3.78 -18.87 -12.03
CA LEU A 453 4.83 -18.15 -11.30
C LEU A 453 5.42 -17.03 -12.15
N PHE A 454 5.66 -17.29 -13.44
CA PHE A 454 6.12 -16.29 -14.38
C PHE A 454 5.07 -15.22 -14.67
N GLY A 455 3.78 -15.58 -14.63
CA GLY A 455 2.67 -14.65 -14.77
C GLY A 455 2.54 -13.64 -13.65
N ASN A 456 2.99 -13.99 -12.44
CA ASN A 456 2.93 -13.14 -11.25
C ASN A 456 4.11 -12.16 -11.14
N LEU A 457 5.16 -12.34 -11.94
CA LEU A 457 6.32 -11.44 -11.95
C LEU A 457 6.00 -10.11 -12.62
N ASP A 458 6.64 -9.03 -12.16
CA ASP A 458 6.67 -7.77 -12.92
C ASP A 458 7.20 -8.02 -14.34
N LYS A 459 6.60 -7.35 -15.34
CA LYS A 459 6.89 -7.58 -16.76
C LYS A 459 8.38 -7.43 -17.10
N ARG A 460 9.09 -6.47 -16.48
CA ARG A 460 10.53 -6.25 -16.73
C ARG A 460 11.35 -7.34 -16.05
N VAL A 461 10.95 -7.72 -14.84
CA VAL A 461 11.62 -8.77 -14.08
C VAL A 461 11.46 -10.11 -14.78
N ALA A 462 10.25 -10.50 -15.20
CA ALA A 462 9.99 -11.71 -15.97
C ALA A 462 10.84 -11.79 -17.25
N GLN A 463 10.97 -10.67 -17.97
CA GLN A 463 11.80 -10.62 -19.17
C GLN A 463 13.28 -10.81 -18.86
N HIS A 464 13.81 -10.14 -17.83
CA HIS A 464 15.20 -10.30 -17.42
C HIS A 464 15.46 -11.73 -16.93
N PHE A 465 14.56 -12.25 -16.09
CA PHE A 465 14.59 -13.60 -15.54
C PHE A 465 14.63 -14.66 -16.66
N LEU A 466 13.72 -14.58 -17.64
CA LEU A 466 13.70 -15.50 -18.78
C LEU A 466 14.97 -15.40 -19.63
N LYS A 467 15.47 -14.19 -19.92
CA LYS A 467 16.72 -14.04 -20.67
C LYS A 467 17.90 -14.69 -19.97
N THR A 468 18.03 -14.46 -18.67
CA THR A 468 19.08 -15.03 -17.84
C THR A 468 18.93 -16.55 -17.75
N LEU A 469 17.71 -17.05 -17.55
CA LEU A 469 17.44 -18.49 -17.50
C LEU A 469 17.78 -19.17 -18.83
N ILE A 470 17.38 -18.61 -19.98
CA ILE A 470 17.74 -19.13 -21.31
C ILE A 470 19.26 -19.12 -21.52
N SER A 471 19.94 -18.07 -21.05
CA SER A 471 21.41 -17.97 -21.17
C SER A 471 22.15 -19.01 -20.33
N ILE A 472 21.59 -19.37 -19.17
CA ILE A 472 22.22 -20.26 -18.20
C ILE A 472 21.87 -21.73 -18.46
N CYS A 473 20.60 -21.97 -18.78
CA CYS A 473 20.03 -23.28 -19.05
C CYS A 473 19.16 -23.21 -20.31
N PRO A 474 19.80 -23.22 -21.50
CA PRO A 474 19.07 -23.26 -22.76
C PRO A 474 18.09 -24.44 -22.75
N PRO A 475 16.82 -24.21 -23.13
CA PRO A 475 15.81 -25.26 -23.13
C PRO A 475 16.16 -26.38 -24.13
N SER A 476 15.82 -27.62 -23.80
CA SER A 476 15.99 -28.80 -24.66
C SER A 476 14.67 -29.17 -25.37
N VAL A 477 14.72 -30.23 -26.19
CA VAL A 477 13.51 -30.80 -26.83
C VAL A 477 12.49 -31.25 -25.79
N ASP A 478 12.94 -31.76 -24.64
CA ASP A 478 12.06 -32.20 -23.55
C ASP A 478 11.30 -31.03 -22.90
N ASP A 479 11.81 -29.80 -23.04
CA ASP A 479 11.18 -28.59 -22.53
C ASP A 479 10.16 -27.97 -23.50
N LEU A 480 10.03 -28.50 -24.73
CA LEU A 480 9.22 -27.91 -25.79
C LEU A 480 7.76 -27.71 -25.38
N GLU A 481 7.13 -28.74 -24.80
CA GLU A 481 5.73 -28.65 -24.36
C GLU A 481 5.54 -27.53 -23.32
N THR A 482 6.51 -27.37 -22.41
CA THR A 482 6.39 -26.33 -21.39
C THR A 482 6.63 -24.95 -21.95
N LEU A 483 7.56 -24.78 -22.88
CA LEU A 483 7.74 -23.51 -23.59
C LEU A 483 6.51 -23.11 -24.40
N VAL A 484 5.84 -24.08 -25.04
CA VAL A 484 4.59 -23.84 -25.77
C VAL A 484 3.50 -23.38 -24.81
N LYS A 485 3.29 -24.09 -23.69
CA LYS A 485 2.34 -23.66 -22.65
C LYS A 485 2.71 -22.28 -22.09
N ALA A 486 4.00 -21.97 -21.93
CA ALA A 486 4.47 -20.66 -21.47
C ALA A 486 4.07 -19.58 -22.47
N LEU A 487 4.36 -19.83 -23.74
CA LEU A 487 4.04 -18.93 -24.84
C LEU A 487 2.54 -18.67 -24.92
N GLU A 488 1.71 -19.72 -24.85
CA GLU A 488 0.25 -19.63 -24.83
C GLU A 488 -0.25 -18.81 -23.64
N TYR A 489 0.26 -19.09 -22.43
CA TYR A 489 -0.08 -18.36 -21.22
C TYR A 489 0.24 -16.87 -21.36
N PHE A 490 1.46 -16.54 -21.78
CA PHE A 490 1.88 -15.15 -21.95
C PHE A 490 1.13 -14.45 -23.08
N CYS A 491 0.78 -15.17 -24.15
CA CYS A 491 -0.07 -14.62 -25.21
C CYS A 491 -1.46 -14.28 -24.67
N ARG A 492 -2.03 -15.06 -23.75
CA ARG A 492 -3.33 -14.74 -23.14
C ARG A 492 -3.25 -13.61 -22.11
N HIS A 493 -2.22 -13.60 -21.26
CA HIS A 493 -2.23 -12.76 -20.06
C HIS A 493 -1.30 -11.53 -20.12
N SER A 494 -0.41 -11.43 -21.11
CA SER A 494 0.62 -10.39 -21.15
C SER A 494 0.67 -9.61 -22.46
N ASP A 495 0.79 -8.29 -22.33
CA ASP A 495 1.14 -7.39 -23.44
C ASP A 495 2.66 -7.24 -23.62
N ASN A 496 3.48 -8.00 -22.88
CA ASN A 496 4.93 -7.96 -23.04
C ASN A 496 5.37 -8.76 -24.27
N VAL A 497 5.30 -8.12 -25.43
CA VAL A 497 5.72 -8.68 -26.72
C VAL A 497 7.19 -9.15 -26.70
N ASN A 498 8.05 -8.60 -25.84
CA ASN A 498 9.44 -9.05 -25.78
C ASN A 498 9.59 -10.44 -25.15
N ILE A 499 8.81 -10.76 -24.12
CA ILE A 499 8.78 -12.12 -23.55
C ILE A 499 8.28 -13.09 -24.60
N ILE A 500 7.22 -12.72 -25.31
CA ILE A 500 6.62 -13.54 -26.36
C ILE A 500 7.60 -13.76 -27.51
N LYS A 501 8.34 -12.72 -27.94
CA LYS A 501 9.43 -12.83 -28.92
C LYS A 501 10.51 -13.82 -28.49
N LEU A 502 10.90 -13.78 -27.21
CA LEU A 502 11.91 -14.68 -26.66
C LEU A 502 11.42 -16.12 -26.66
N LEU A 503 10.24 -16.38 -26.07
CA LEU A 503 9.65 -17.72 -26.00
C LEU A 503 9.37 -18.30 -27.39
N TYR A 504 8.77 -17.52 -28.29
CA TYR A 504 8.51 -17.91 -29.67
C TYR A 504 9.81 -18.29 -30.41
N GLY A 505 10.88 -17.50 -30.21
CA GLY A 505 12.19 -17.82 -30.78
C GLY A 505 12.78 -19.12 -30.26
N GLN A 506 12.61 -19.43 -28.96
CA GLN A 506 13.05 -20.70 -28.38
C GLN A 506 12.23 -21.88 -28.88
N VAL A 507 10.89 -21.75 -28.93
CA VAL A 507 10.01 -22.80 -29.46
C VAL A 507 10.43 -23.18 -30.89
N ILE A 508 10.61 -22.20 -31.78
CA ILE A 508 11.06 -22.48 -33.16
C ILE A 508 12.44 -23.13 -33.20
N ALA A 509 13.38 -22.63 -32.40
CA ALA A 509 14.74 -23.14 -32.39
C ALA A 509 14.79 -24.62 -32.01
N ILE A 510 13.82 -25.10 -31.22
CA ILE A 510 13.72 -26.47 -30.73
C ILE A 510 12.84 -27.34 -31.63
N SER A 511 11.63 -26.87 -31.99
CA SER A 511 10.67 -27.64 -32.77
C SER A 511 11.09 -27.81 -34.23
N GLY A 512 11.84 -26.84 -34.78
CA GLY A 512 12.15 -26.77 -36.21
C GLY A 512 10.95 -26.43 -37.11
N ASP A 513 9.73 -26.47 -36.56
CA ASP A 513 8.48 -26.08 -37.22
C ASP A 513 7.84 -24.91 -36.47
N SER A 514 7.73 -23.78 -37.16
CA SER A 514 7.12 -22.59 -36.59
C SER A 514 5.60 -22.67 -36.48
N ASP A 515 4.94 -23.62 -37.14
CA ASP A 515 3.53 -23.51 -37.49
C ASP A 515 2.62 -24.48 -36.71
N THR A 516 3.10 -25.64 -36.25
CA THR A 516 2.28 -26.58 -35.45
C THR A 516 2.15 -26.12 -34.00
N ASP A 517 3.28 -25.84 -33.37
CA ASP A 517 3.37 -25.70 -31.91
C ASP A 517 3.02 -24.28 -31.44
N THR A 518 3.17 -23.28 -32.32
CA THR A 518 2.93 -21.87 -31.95
C THR A 518 1.55 -21.38 -32.36
N ARG A 519 0.84 -22.08 -33.25
CA ARG A 519 -0.47 -21.68 -33.77
C ARG A 519 -1.54 -21.46 -32.70
N PRO A 520 -1.63 -22.28 -31.62
CA PRO A 520 -2.55 -22.00 -30.52
C PRO A 520 -2.33 -20.61 -29.88
N SER A 521 -1.11 -20.07 -29.95
CA SER A 521 -0.76 -18.76 -29.37
C SER A 521 -1.56 -17.61 -29.99
N LEU A 522 -1.96 -17.70 -31.27
CA LEU A 522 -2.84 -16.71 -31.91
C LEU A 522 -4.21 -16.67 -31.23
N SER A 523 -4.80 -17.84 -30.98
CA SER A 523 -6.10 -17.96 -30.31
C SER A 523 -6.03 -17.45 -28.86
N HIS A 524 -4.94 -17.78 -28.16
CA HIS A 524 -4.68 -17.26 -26.82
C HIS A 524 -4.51 -15.74 -26.79
N ALA A 525 -3.75 -15.17 -27.74
CA ALA A 525 -3.60 -13.72 -27.88
C ALA A 525 -4.91 -13.01 -28.17
N ALA A 526 -5.74 -13.58 -29.05
CA ALA A 526 -7.06 -13.06 -29.35
C ALA A 526 -7.98 -13.11 -28.12
N GLN A 527 -8.04 -14.25 -27.42
CA GLN A 527 -8.80 -14.41 -26.19
C GLN A 527 -8.31 -13.50 -25.06
N GLY A 528 -7.01 -13.24 -24.98
CA GLY A 528 -6.43 -12.30 -24.03
C GLY A 528 -6.64 -10.83 -24.39
N GLY A 529 -7.13 -10.53 -25.59
CA GLY A 529 -7.19 -9.19 -26.14
C GLY A 529 -5.83 -8.52 -26.36
N ARG A 530 -4.75 -9.31 -26.45
CA ARG A 530 -3.37 -8.81 -26.55
C ARG A 530 -3.05 -8.39 -27.97
N PHE A 531 -3.55 -7.22 -28.36
CA PHE A 531 -3.49 -6.75 -29.75
C PHE A 531 -2.06 -6.67 -30.31
N GLN A 532 -1.11 -6.13 -29.54
CA GLN A 532 0.30 -6.02 -29.98
C GLN A 532 0.97 -7.39 -30.15
N THR A 533 0.63 -8.34 -29.27
CA THR A 533 1.04 -9.74 -29.40
C THR A 533 0.48 -10.37 -30.67
N LEU A 534 -0.81 -10.18 -30.93
CA LEU A 534 -1.47 -10.71 -32.11
C LEU A 534 -0.84 -10.16 -33.40
N LEU A 535 -0.56 -8.86 -33.46
CA LEU A 535 0.15 -8.24 -34.59
C LEU A 535 1.54 -8.84 -34.78
N PHE A 536 2.29 -9.03 -33.69
CA PHE A 536 3.59 -9.68 -33.76
C PHE A 536 3.51 -11.09 -34.36
N LEU A 537 2.56 -11.91 -33.89
CA LEU A 537 2.37 -13.28 -34.38
C LEU A 537 1.97 -13.30 -35.87
N PHE A 538 1.06 -12.43 -36.30
CA PHE A 538 0.73 -12.31 -37.74
C PHE A 538 1.93 -11.88 -38.59
N ASN A 539 2.77 -10.97 -38.09
CA ASN A 539 3.99 -10.54 -38.78
C ASN A 539 5.06 -11.65 -38.86
N LYS A 540 4.90 -12.72 -38.07
CA LYS A 540 5.70 -13.94 -38.18
C LYS A 540 5.08 -14.98 -39.13
N ASN A 541 4.11 -14.57 -39.95
CA ASN A 541 3.39 -15.38 -40.91
C ASN A 541 2.58 -16.54 -40.30
N LEU A 542 2.34 -16.54 -38.98
CA LEU A 542 1.40 -17.51 -38.40
C LEU A 542 0.00 -17.23 -38.95
N LYS A 543 -0.65 -18.29 -39.43
CA LYS A 543 -2.04 -18.25 -39.86
C LYS A 543 -2.88 -19.08 -38.89
N PRO A 544 -4.06 -18.59 -38.47
CA PRO A 544 -4.99 -19.44 -37.76
C PRO A 544 -5.45 -20.57 -38.70
N ASN A 545 -5.75 -21.74 -38.14
CA ASN A 545 -6.42 -22.81 -38.88
C ASN A 545 -7.76 -22.32 -39.44
N ASN A 546 -8.43 -21.49 -38.66
CA ASN A 546 -9.75 -20.98 -38.95
C ASN A 546 -9.90 -19.57 -38.36
N TYR A 547 -10.16 -18.58 -39.21
CA TYR A 547 -10.38 -17.19 -38.77
C TYR A 547 -11.64 -17.04 -37.92
N TYR A 548 -12.64 -17.92 -38.06
CA TYR A 548 -13.82 -17.92 -37.21
C TYR A 548 -13.48 -18.35 -35.78
N GLU A 549 -12.63 -19.36 -35.58
CA GLU A 549 -12.17 -19.76 -34.24
C GLU A 549 -11.38 -18.65 -33.55
N LEU A 550 -10.58 -17.90 -34.32
CA LEU A 550 -9.85 -16.75 -33.80
C LEU A 550 -10.79 -15.61 -33.36
N LEU A 551 -11.87 -15.36 -34.12
CA LEU A 551 -12.93 -14.42 -33.73
C LEU A 551 -13.72 -14.91 -32.52
N GLU A 552 -14.04 -16.21 -32.45
CA GLU A 552 -14.68 -16.82 -31.28
C GLU A 552 -13.83 -16.63 -30.03
N ALA A 553 -12.52 -16.80 -30.13
CA ALA A 553 -11.57 -16.55 -29.06
C ALA A 553 -11.59 -15.07 -28.63
N ALA A 554 -11.50 -14.14 -29.57
CA ALA A 554 -11.57 -12.69 -29.29
C ALA A 554 -12.90 -12.27 -28.64
N ALA A 555 -14.01 -12.84 -29.09
CA ALA A 555 -15.34 -12.59 -28.54
C ALA A 555 -15.49 -13.15 -27.12
N ARG A 556 -14.94 -14.34 -26.85
CA ARG A 556 -14.83 -14.90 -25.49
C ARG A 556 -14.01 -14.01 -24.57
N GLY A 557 -12.96 -13.39 -25.12
CA GLY A 557 -12.08 -12.45 -24.42
C GLY A 557 -12.61 -11.02 -24.26
N GLY A 558 -13.69 -10.66 -24.97
CA GLY A 558 -14.23 -9.30 -24.95
C GLY A 558 -13.41 -8.24 -25.68
N SER A 559 -12.49 -8.64 -26.56
CA SER A 559 -11.59 -7.71 -27.22
C SER A 559 -12.14 -7.22 -28.56
N ILE A 560 -12.99 -6.18 -28.51
CA ILE A 560 -13.54 -5.53 -29.71
C ILE A 560 -12.44 -5.02 -30.66
N THR A 561 -11.31 -4.54 -30.13
CA THR A 561 -10.17 -4.05 -30.94
C THR A 561 -9.56 -5.17 -31.78
N VAL A 562 -9.35 -6.34 -31.18
CA VAL A 562 -8.86 -7.53 -31.90
C VAL A 562 -9.88 -7.97 -32.94
N MET A 563 -11.17 -8.00 -32.59
CA MET A 563 -12.22 -8.40 -33.53
C MET A 563 -12.26 -7.48 -34.75
N LYS A 564 -12.31 -6.15 -34.54
CA LYS A 564 -12.30 -5.16 -35.63
C LYS A 564 -11.12 -5.35 -36.55
N TYR A 565 -9.91 -5.51 -36.01
CA TYR A 565 -8.73 -5.78 -36.79
C TYR A 565 -8.84 -7.06 -37.63
N ILE A 566 -9.34 -8.16 -37.04
CA ILE A 566 -9.52 -9.42 -37.77
C ILE A 566 -10.53 -9.24 -38.92
N PHE A 567 -11.65 -8.54 -38.69
CA PHE A 567 -12.61 -8.24 -39.76
C PHE A 567 -12.02 -7.38 -40.86
N GLU A 568 -11.38 -6.27 -40.52
CA GLU A 568 -10.82 -5.32 -41.48
C GLU A 568 -9.74 -5.98 -42.35
N LYS A 569 -8.87 -6.79 -41.72
CA LYS A 569 -7.73 -7.38 -42.42
C LYS A 569 -8.08 -8.66 -43.18
N TYR A 570 -9.05 -9.44 -42.70
CA TYR A 570 -9.36 -10.77 -43.20
C TYR A 570 -10.82 -10.94 -43.63
N ALA A 571 -11.51 -9.85 -43.98
CA ALA A 571 -12.91 -9.85 -44.44
C ALA A 571 -13.21 -10.93 -45.50
N PHE A 572 -12.28 -11.17 -46.43
CA PHE A 572 -12.42 -12.20 -47.47
C PHE A 572 -12.65 -13.61 -46.89
N HIS A 573 -12.04 -13.93 -45.75
CA HIS A 573 -12.20 -15.22 -45.06
C HIS A 573 -13.46 -15.30 -44.19
N LEU A 574 -14.19 -14.18 -44.03
CA LEU A 574 -15.30 -14.01 -43.09
C LEU A 574 -16.63 -13.69 -43.78
N SER A 575 -16.74 -13.96 -45.08
CA SER A 575 -17.90 -13.64 -45.92
C SER A 575 -19.20 -14.29 -45.47
N ASN A 576 -19.14 -15.34 -44.64
CA ASN A 576 -20.30 -16.07 -44.15
C ASN A 576 -20.40 -16.09 -42.61
N ILE A 577 -20.08 -14.97 -41.95
CA ILE A 577 -20.18 -14.86 -40.48
C ILE A 577 -21.54 -15.27 -39.90
N GLN A 578 -22.62 -15.12 -40.67
CA GLN A 578 -23.97 -15.48 -40.27
C GLN A 578 -24.14 -16.98 -39.97
N SER A 579 -23.30 -17.83 -40.57
CA SER A 579 -23.25 -19.27 -40.27
C SER A 579 -22.45 -19.63 -39.01
N HIS A 580 -21.86 -18.65 -38.33
CA HIS A 580 -21.05 -18.83 -37.12
C HIS A 580 -21.65 -18.08 -35.92
N PRO A 581 -22.83 -18.50 -35.40
CA PRO A 581 -23.49 -17.85 -34.26
C PRO A 581 -22.68 -17.92 -32.96
N LYS A 582 -21.75 -18.88 -32.85
CA LYS A 582 -20.88 -19.06 -31.68
C LYS A 582 -20.07 -17.82 -31.31
N ILE A 583 -19.73 -16.96 -32.28
CA ILE A 583 -18.98 -15.72 -32.02
C ILE A 583 -19.83 -14.77 -31.16
N LEU A 584 -21.09 -14.54 -31.55
CA LEU A 584 -22.04 -13.74 -30.78
C LEU A 584 -22.43 -14.42 -29.47
N GLU A 585 -22.67 -15.74 -29.49
CA GLU A 585 -22.97 -16.53 -28.28
C GLU A 585 -21.87 -16.41 -27.22
N ASN A 586 -20.59 -16.46 -27.63
CA ASN A 586 -19.46 -16.26 -26.72
C ASN A 586 -19.42 -14.85 -26.15
N ALA A 587 -19.57 -13.80 -26.98
CA ALA A 587 -19.59 -12.42 -26.48
C ALA A 587 -20.71 -12.21 -25.44
N ILE A 588 -21.88 -12.82 -25.66
CA ILE A 588 -23.02 -12.76 -24.73
C ILE A 588 -22.74 -13.56 -23.45
N MET A 589 -22.33 -14.82 -23.59
CA MET A 589 -22.06 -15.73 -22.46
C MET A 589 -21.01 -15.19 -21.50
N TYR A 590 -19.99 -14.51 -22.03
CA TYR A 590 -18.92 -13.89 -21.24
C TYR A 590 -19.16 -12.41 -20.93
N ASN A 591 -20.37 -11.91 -21.19
CA ASN A 591 -20.86 -10.61 -20.77
C ASN A 591 -20.15 -9.38 -21.37
N HIS A 592 -19.73 -9.46 -22.64
CA HIS A 592 -18.99 -8.40 -23.34
C HIS A 592 -19.89 -7.55 -24.24
N LEU A 593 -20.61 -6.58 -23.64
CA LEU A 593 -21.60 -5.74 -24.33
C LEU A 593 -21.07 -5.02 -25.57
N ASN A 594 -19.89 -4.42 -25.49
CA ASN A 594 -19.24 -3.75 -26.64
C ASN A 594 -19.02 -4.69 -27.85
N CYS A 595 -18.63 -5.93 -27.60
CA CYS A 595 -18.51 -6.96 -28.64
C CYS A 595 -19.88 -7.33 -29.21
N VAL A 596 -20.91 -7.43 -28.37
CA VAL A 596 -22.30 -7.70 -28.80
C VAL A 596 -22.83 -6.58 -29.68
N GLU A 597 -22.67 -5.32 -29.26
CA GLU A 597 -23.07 -4.13 -30.03
C GLU A 597 -22.40 -4.08 -31.40
N TYR A 598 -21.13 -4.48 -31.47
CA TYR A 598 -20.40 -4.56 -32.73
C TYR A 598 -20.83 -5.72 -33.62
N LEU A 599 -21.13 -6.89 -33.04
CA LEU A 599 -21.48 -8.10 -33.78
C LEU A 599 -22.92 -8.09 -34.30
N VAL A 600 -23.88 -7.61 -33.51
CA VAL A 600 -25.32 -7.68 -33.82
C VAL A 600 -25.67 -7.16 -35.23
N PRO A 601 -25.15 -6.01 -35.69
CA PRO A 601 -25.38 -5.53 -37.06
C PRO A 601 -24.89 -6.49 -38.15
N LEU A 602 -23.92 -7.35 -37.86
CA LEU A 602 -23.37 -8.35 -38.78
C LEU A 602 -24.25 -9.61 -38.90
N TYR A 603 -25.26 -9.76 -38.03
CA TYR A 603 -26.23 -10.86 -38.04
C TYR A 603 -27.65 -10.36 -38.39
N PRO A 604 -27.97 -10.09 -39.67
CA PRO A 604 -29.26 -9.53 -40.09
C PRO A 604 -30.47 -10.45 -39.86
N LYS A 605 -30.25 -11.72 -39.46
CA LYS A 605 -31.30 -12.70 -39.14
C LYS A 605 -31.23 -13.16 -37.68
N LEU A 606 -31.17 -12.22 -36.74
CA LEU A 606 -31.30 -12.50 -35.30
C LEU A 606 -32.67 -13.09 -34.92
N ASP A 607 -33.64 -13.10 -35.82
CA ASP A 607 -34.97 -13.68 -35.58
C ASP A 607 -34.91 -15.20 -35.26
N ASN A 608 -33.80 -15.84 -35.61
CA ASN A 608 -33.46 -17.22 -35.24
C ASN A 608 -32.32 -17.29 -34.22
N LEU A 609 -32.27 -16.35 -33.26
CA LEU A 609 -31.40 -16.51 -32.11
C LEU A 609 -31.62 -17.91 -31.53
N SER A 610 -30.50 -18.63 -31.39
CA SER A 610 -30.54 -19.93 -30.75
C SER A 610 -31.16 -19.75 -29.36
N TYR A 611 -31.92 -20.74 -28.92
CA TYR A 611 -32.34 -20.83 -27.52
C TYR A 611 -31.14 -20.61 -26.57
N GLN A 612 -29.94 -20.98 -27.02
CA GLN A 612 -28.68 -20.76 -26.31
C GLN A 612 -28.35 -19.29 -26.09
N VAL A 613 -28.52 -18.39 -27.07
CA VAL A 613 -28.29 -16.94 -26.85
C VAL A 613 -29.22 -16.39 -25.79
N LEU A 614 -30.51 -16.70 -25.87
CA LEU A 614 -31.52 -16.20 -24.92
C LEU A 614 -31.28 -16.74 -23.51
N ARG A 615 -30.89 -18.02 -23.42
CA ARG A 615 -30.45 -18.63 -22.16
C ARG A 615 -29.19 -17.94 -21.62
N ASN A 616 -28.19 -17.69 -22.45
CA ASN A 616 -26.94 -17.03 -22.03
C ASN A 616 -27.20 -15.62 -21.49
N ILE A 617 -28.08 -14.82 -22.11
CA ILE A 617 -28.47 -13.49 -21.59
C ILE A 617 -29.09 -13.60 -20.18
N ASN A 618 -29.97 -14.59 -19.99
CA ASN A 618 -30.61 -14.83 -18.70
C ASN A 618 -29.63 -15.35 -17.63
N ASP A 619 -28.61 -16.10 -18.06
CA ASP A 619 -27.59 -16.64 -17.16
C ASP A 619 -26.55 -15.57 -16.79
N THR A 620 -26.27 -14.58 -17.65
CA THR A 620 -25.38 -13.46 -17.31
C THR A 620 -26.04 -12.38 -16.45
N GLY A 621 -27.36 -12.23 -16.50
CA GLY A 621 -28.09 -11.21 -15.73
C GLY A 621 -27.81 -9.76 -16.16
N ASN A 622 -27.16 -9.54 -17.32
CA ASN A 622 -26.84 -8.19 -17.78
C ASN A 622 -28.05 -7.53 -18.47
N LEU A 623 -28.75 -6.69 -17.72
CA LEU A 623 -29.95 -5.97 -18.18
C LEU A 623 -29.68 -5.04 -19.38
N MET A 624 -28.51 -4.40 -19.44
CA MET A 624 -28.14 -3.51 -20.55
C MET A 624 -27.96 -4.32 -21.85
N MET A 625 -27.33 -5.49 -21.76
CA MET A 625 -27.19 -6.40 -22.89
C MET A 625 -28.53 -6.97 -23.34
N ALA A 626 -29.38 -7.38 -22.39
CA ALA A 626 -30.73 -7.83 -22.69
C ALA A 626 -31.52 -6.72 -23.41
N LYS A 627 -31.52 -5.50 -22.86
CA LYS A 627 -32.18 -4.34 -23.44
C LYS A 627 -31.68 -4.05 -24.86
N PHE A 628 -30.37 -3.96 -25.06
CA PHE A 628 -29.78 -3.72 -26.38
C PHE A 628 -30.19 -4.78 -27.39
N LEU A 629 -30.11 -6.06 -27.01
CA LEU A 629 -30.49 -7.17 -27.88
C LEU A 629 -31.99 -7.15 -28.20
N PHE A 630 -32.86 -6.85 -27.23
CA PHE A 630 -34.30 -6.72 -27.47
C PHE A 630 -34.65 -5.54 -28.39
N GLU A 631 -33.99 -4.39 -28.22
CA GLU A 631 -34.14 -3.24 -29.10
C GLU A 631 -33.63 -3.52 -30.51
N SER A 632 -32.62 -4.37 -30.63
CA SER A 632 -32.02 -4.76 -31.93
C SER A 632 -32.78 -5.89 -32.65
N MET A 633 -33.63 -6.64 -31.95
CA MET A 633 -34.46 -7.69 -32.54
C MET A 633 -35.76 -7.12 -33.13
N ARG A 634 -36.18 -7.62 -34.29
CA ARG A 634 -37.54 -7.36 -34.78
C ARG A 634 -38.51 -8.18 -33.94
N PHE A 635 -39.54 -7.54 -33.36
CA PHE A 635 -40.50 -8.16 -32.44
C PHE A 635 -41.03 -9.52 -32.95
N ASN A 636 -40.61 -10.61 -32.29
CA ASN A 636 -41.11 -11.97 -32.50
C ASN A 636 -41.78 -12.46 -31.22
N LYS A 637 -42.89 -13.21 -31.31
CA LYS A 637 -43.62 -13.80 -30.16
C LYS A 637 -42.71 -14.53 -29.15
N LYS A 638 -41.57 -15.07 -29.59
CA LYS A 638 -40.56 -15.70 -28.71
C LYS A 638 -39.90 -14.73 -27.71
N ILE A 639 -39.82 -13.44 -28.03
CA ILE A 639 -39.26 -12.39 -27.16
C ILE A 639 -40.12 -12.19 -25.91
N ILE A 640 -41.44 -12.29 -26.04
CA ILE A 640 -42.39 -12.18 -24.92
C ILE A 640 -42.16 -13.32 -23.92
N THR A 641 -41.90 -14.54 -24.39
CA THR A 641 -41.58 -15.68 -23.52
C THR A 641 -40.29 -15.45 -22.73
N VAL A 642 -39.27 -14.83 -23.34
CA VAL A 642 -37.99 -14.55 -22.67
C VAL A 642 -38.10 -13.39 -21.70
N LEU A 643 -38.82 -12.31 -22.06
CA LEU A 643 -39.12 -11.22 -21.12
C LEU A 643 -39.83 -11.76 -19.88
N ASN A 644 -40.80 -12.67 -20.04
CA ASN A 644 -41.47 -13.33 -18.93
C ASN A 644 -40.52 -14.19 -18.08
N LEU A 645 -39.56 -14.91 -18.68
CA LEU A 645 -38.56 -15.71 -17.95
C LEU A 645 -37.53 -14.84 -17.20
N CYS A 646 -37.11 -13.72 -17.80
CA CYS A 646 -36.22 -12.77 -17.13
C CYS A 646 -36.95 -12.06 -15.98
N LEU A 647 -38.19 -11.59 -16.18
CA LEU A 647 -39.00 -10.96 -15.14
C LEU A 647 -39.23 -11.88 -13.92
N GLN A 648 -39.47 -13.18 -14.13
CA GLN A 648 -39.59 -14.16 -13.04
C GLN A 648 -38.32 -14.32 -12.19
N LYS A 649 -37.14 -13.96 -12.71
CA LYS A 649 -35.86 -14.05 -12.01
C LYS A 649 -35.48 -12.73 -11.32
N PHE A 650 -35.97 -11.59 -11.80
CA PHE A 650 -35.73 -10.27 -11.23
C PHE A 650 -36.75 -9.86 -10.14
N ASP A 651 -37.90 -10.55 -10.05
CA ASP A 651 -38.86 -10.42 -8.93
C ASP A 651 -38.41 -11.13 -7.63
N LYS A 652 -37.23 -11.78 -7.63
CA LYS A 652 -36.53 -12.31 -6.45
C LYS A 652 -35.24 -11.56 -6.23
#